data_AF-A0A2N0VAG5-F1
#
_entry.id   AF-A0A2N0VAG5-F1
#
_cell.length_a   1.000
_cell.length_b   1.000
_cell.length_c   1.000
_cell.angle_alpha   90.00
_cell.angle_beta   90.00
_cell.angle_gamma   90.00
#
_symmetry.space_group_name_H-M   'P 1'
#
loop_
_entity.id
_entity.type
_entity.pdbx_description
1 polymer ?
#
loop_
_entity_poly.entity_id
_entity_poly.type
_entity_poly.pdbx_seq_one_letter_code
_entity_poly.pdbx_strand_id
1 'polypeptide(L)'
;MKLPYLLPILCLLTNAAVFAEEQKPNPLAPGYTALPFEPAKPGTYNLPIITKAADGEVITTNNQPKHLHDLMGDKLVLLSFIYAACSDVNGCPLATQVLHKISRQLQKQPELADKLRLLTLSFNPAQDTPEMMRHYGEGFKTGDFDWQFLTTKDEAKLQPILDGYQQNVQKVYDDKGQFTGTFSHLLRVYLIDKDKNVRNIYSVDFLHADTLINDVKTLLADAKPQTLPLPARADMLFQPGDNKQNYQQADYQTRSLALAQRRGQPAKLIDFALKPPLGLPKFPVPKDNQLTNAKIELGRKLFFDRRLSLNNTFSCAICHIPEQGFSNNEMTTAVGIEGRSVRRNSPSLYNVGYAQLLFHDGRENSLEQQAWGPLLAHNEMANPSIGYVVDKLKASADYRGLFEKAFNKGPTMETIGQALASYQRTLNAADSPFDRWYFGKQKTAISEAAQRGFALFTGKAACSSCHVIGDKSALFTDQKRHNTGVGYAESMQKSPEKQRVQVAPGVFVDVDSEHLKGVNTEKPGDLGYYEISQNPADRWAYKTPSLRNVALSAPYMHNGSLPNLAEVVKFYNQGGVANENLSPLLKPLGLSDREIADLVAFLEALSGGNISTLVSDAFAAPVGDSGVTAGPMPDPGKGR
;
A
#
# COMPACT_ATOMS: atom_id res chain seq x y z
N MET A 1 92.40 5.04 24.01
CA MET A 1 92.53 4.08 22.88
C MET A 1 92.21 2.69 23.42
N LYS A 2 91.31 1.97 22.73
CA LYS A 2 90.80 0.58 22.95
C LYS A 2 89.46 0.43 23.70
N LEU A 3 88.53 -0.22 22.97
CA LEU A 3 87.23 -0.82 23.35
C LEU A 3 87.32 -1.68 24.63
N PRO A 4 86.23 -1.88 25.41
CA PRO A 4 85.32 -3.02 25.13
C PRO A 4 83.83 -2.95 25.59
N TYR A 5 83.02 -3.74 24.87
CA TYR A 5 81.86 -4.60 25.20
C TYR A 5 81.07 -4.61 26.54
N LEU A 6 79.72 -4.62 26.35
CA LEU A 6 78.64 -5.53 26.83
C LEU A 6 77.99 -5.47 28.24
N LEU A 7 76.65 -5.32 28.15
CA LEU A 7 75.52 -5.88 28.93
C LEU A 7 75.03 -5.18 30.23
N PRO A 8 73.74 -5.31 30.62
CA PRO A 8 72.76 -4.22 30.55
C PRO A 8 72.10 -3.91 31.90
N ILE A 9 71.44 -2.75 32.02
CA ILE A 9 70.56 -2.44 33.16
C ILE A 9 69.17 -2.10 32.63
N LEU A 10 68.23 -2.91 33.11
CA LEU A 10 66.78 -2.83 32.96
C LEU A 10 66.26 -1.54 33.61
N CYS A 11 65.63 -0.65 32.83
CA CYS A 11 64.87 0.49 33.36
C CYS A 11 63.44 0.44 32.85
N LEU A 12 62.50 0.38 33.79
CA LEU A 12 61.06 0.47 33.60
C LEU A 12 60.68 1.80 32.94
N LEU A 13 59.91 1.75 31.85
CA LEU A 13 59.14 2.87 31.34
C LEU A 13 57.66 2.50 31.37
N THR A 14 56.91 3.23 32.20
CA THR A 14 55.46 3.19 32.29
C THR A 14 54.85 3.80 31.03
N ASN A 15 54.22 2.97 30.20
CA ASN A 15 53.40 3.44 29.09
C ASN A 15 52.02 3.86 29.62
N ALA A 16 51.76 5.17 29.60
CA ALA A 16 50.40 5.70 29.68
C ALA A 16 49.70 5.38 28.35
N ALA A 17 48.81 4.39 28.35
CA ALA A 17 47.93 4.12 27.23
C ALA A 17 46.85 5.20 27.17
N VAL A 18 46.94 6.08 26.17
CA VAL A 18 45.85 6.95 25.75
C VAL A 18 44.82 6.05 25.07
N PHE A 19 43.66 5.87 25.70
CA PHE A 19 42.50 5.28 25.04
C PHE A 19 42.01 6.26 23.97
N ALA A 20 42.27 5.93 22.70
CA ALA A 20 41.59 6.58 21.59
C ALA A 20 40.14 6.08 21.58
N GLU A 21 39.20 6.95 21.91
CA GLU A 21 37.77 6.71 21.75
C GLU A 21 37.48 6.63 20.24
N GLU A 22 37.03 5.47 19.75
CA GLU A 22 36.62 5.29 18.35
C GLU A 22 35.41 6.20 18.07
N GLN A 23 35.67 7.31 17.40
CA GLN A 23 34.67 8.31 17.05
C GLN A 23 33.65 7.66 16.09
N LYS A 24 32.43 7.39 16.57
CA LYS A 24 31.34 6.87 15.72
C LYS A 24 31.13 7.81 14.52
N PRO A 25 31.13 7.31 13.28
CA PRO A 25 30.95 8.16 12.12
C PRO A 25 29.60 8.86 12.18
N ASN A 26 29.59 10.19 11.95
CA ASN A 26 28.33 10.94 11.85
C ASN A 26 27.48 10.36 10.71
N PRO A 27 26.20 10.06 10.95
CA PRO A 27 25.30 9.56 9.92
C PRO A 27 25.10 10.63 8.83
N LEU A 28 24.95 10.20 7.57
CA LEU A 28 24.81 11.11 6.42
C LEU A 28 23.51 11.93 6.47
N ALA A 29 22.48 11.38 7.11
CA ALA A 29 21.21 12.03 7.41
C ALA A 29 20.59 11.37 8.66
N PRO A 30 19.63 12.02 9.35
CA PRO A 30 18.90 11.40 10.46
C PRO A 30 18.28 10.07 10.05
N GLY A 31 18.61 8.99 10.77
CA GLY A 31 18.14 7.63 10.46
C GLY A 31 18.95 6.88 9.38
N TYR A 32 19.89 7.53 8.70
CA TYR A 32 20.77 6.87 7.74
C TYR A 32 21.90 6.13 8.46
N THR A 33 21.74 4.82 8.65
CA THR A 33 22.73 3.94 9.29
C THR A 33 23.51 3.13 8.26
N ALA A 34 24.48 2.33 8.71
CA ALA A 34 24.98 1.24 7.87
C ALA A 34 23.81 0.32 7.47
N LEU A 35 23.91 -0.32 6.31
CA LEU A 35 22.93 -1.34 5.90
C LEU A 35 22.80 -2.37 7.02
N PRO A 36 21.57 -2.65 7.51
CA PRO A 36 21.38 -3.63 8.59
C PRO A 36 21.54 -5.07 8.11
N PHE A 37 21.89 -5.27 6.84
CA PHE A 37 22.09 -6.56 6.19
C PHE A 37 23.28 -6.49 5.23
N GLU A 38 23.85 -7.65 4.91
CA GLU A 38 24.85 -7.76 3.84
C GLU A 38 24.16 -7.68 2.47
N PRO A 39 24.52 -6.71 1.60
CA PRO A 39 23.92 -6.62 0.27
C PRO A 39 24.29 -7.84 -0.58
N ALA A 40 23.37 -8.26 -1.44
CA ALA A 40 23.56 -9.42 -2.32
C ALA A 40 24.83 -9.26 -3.17
N LYS A 41 25.56 -10.37 -3.39
CA LYS A 41 26.78 -10.38 -4.19
C LYS A 41 26.43 -10.06 -5.65
N PRO A 42 27.23 -9.22 -6.35
CA PRO A 42 26.96 -8.90 -7.75
C PRO A 42 26.83 -10.14 -8.63
N GLY A 43 25.82 -10.15 -9.51
CA GLY A 43 25.56 -11.26 -10.44
C GLY A 43 24.85 -12.47 -9.84
N THR A 44 24.48 -12.47 -8.56
CA THR A 44 23.66 -13.54 -7.96
C THR A 44 22.15 -13.31 -8.11
N TYR A 45 21.75 -12.18 -8.68
CA TYR A 45 20.37 -11.77 -8.91
C TYR A 45 20.26 -11.03 -10.26
N ASN A 46 19.04 -10.79 -10.73
CA ASN A 46 18.79 -10.01 -11.94
C ASN A 46 17.89 -8.81 -11.63
N LEU A 47 18.14 -7.69 -12.30
CA LEU A 47 17.30 -6.51 -12.22
C LEU A 47 16.32 -6.51 -13.40
N PRO A 48 15.00 -6.62 -13.17
CA PRO A 48 14.03 -6.65 -14.26
C PRO A 48 13.95 -5.31 -15.00
N ILE A 49 13.39 -5.32 -16.21
CA ILE A 49 12.99 -4.08 -16.89
C ILE A 49 11.70 -3.59 -16.23
N ILE A 50 11.74 -2.40 -15.62
CA ILE A 50 10.59 -1.78 -14.97
C ILE A 50 9.76 -1.00 -15.99
N THR A 51 10.43 -0.11 -16.73
CA THR A 51 9.82 0.73 -17.77
C THR A 51 10.91 1.27 -18.71
N LYS A 52 10.50 1.94 -19.80
CA LYS A 52 11.41 2.74 -20.62
C LYS A 52 11.69 4.09 -19.95
N ALA A 53 12.96 4.50 -19.97
CA ALA A 53 13.40 5.80 -19.51
C ALA A 53 12.81 6.90 -20.41
N ALA A 54 12.19 7.91 -19.82
CA ALA A 54 11.62 9.03 -20.58
C ALA A 54 12.72 9.95 -21.15
N ASP A 55 12.41 10.57 -22.28
CA ASP A 55 13.26 11.58 -22.93
C ASP A 55 12.63 12.98 -22.82
N GLY A 56 13.46 14.00 -23.00
CA GLY A 56 13.02 15.37 -23.10
C GLY A 56 14.18 16.36 -23.24
N GLU A 57 13.84 17.58 -23.63
CA GLU A 57 14.81 18.68 -23.76
C GLU A 57 15.28 19.14 -22.38
N VAL A 58 16.59 19.09 -22.16
CA VAL A 58 17.29 19.56 -20.97
C VAL A 58 18.38 20.57 -21.35
N ILE A 59 18.79 21.38 -20.39
CA ILE A 59 19.86 22.37 -20.53
C ILE A 59 21.00 21.97 -19.61
N THR A 60 22.20 21.86 -20.17
CA THR A 60 23.43 21.57 -19.41
C THR A 60 23.92 22.81 -18.67
N THR A 61 24.84 22.65 -17.71
CA THR A 61 25.51 23.76 -17.02
C THR A 61 26.29 24.71 -17.93
N ASN A 62 26.56 24.34 -19.18
CA ASN A 62 27.18 25.21 -20.19
C ASN A 62 26.14 25.92 -21.08
N ASN A 63 24.88 25.95 -20.63
CA ASN A 63 23.74 26.53 -21.34
C ASN A 63 23.50 25.92 -22.74
N GLN A 64 23.80 24.62 -22.90
CA GLN A 64 23.56 23.91 -24.15
C GLN A 64 22.29 23.07 -24.06
N PRO A 65 21.32 23.23 -24.99
CA PRO A 65 20.17 22.35 -25.07
C PRO A 65 20.59 20.97 -25.59
N LYS A 66 20.12 19.92 -24.94
CA LYS A 66 20.35 18.51 -25.27
C LYS A 66 19.10 17.69 -25.00
N HIS A 67 19.00 16.51 -25.59
CA HIS A 67 18.03 15.52 -25.14
C HIS A 67 18.63 14.67 -24.02
N LEU A 68 17.78 14.28 -23.07
CA LEU A 68 18.19 13.46 -21.95
C LEU A 68 18.75 12.10 -22.43
N HIS A 69 18.15 11.49 -23.45
CA HIS A 69 18.65 10.23 -24.04
C HIS A 69 20.04 10.38 -24.68
N ASP A 70 20.33 11.50 -25.32
CA ASP A 70 21.67 11.79 -25.88
C ASP A 70 22.71 11.84 -24.76
N LEU A 71 22.35 12.44 -23.62
CA LEU A 71 23.21 12.53 -22.44
C LEU A 71 23.39 11.19 -21.74
N MET A 72 22.51 10.21 -21.94
CA MET A 72 22.71 8.87 -21.39
C MET A 72 23.75 8.07 -22.18
N GLY A 73 23.82 8.25 -23.51
CA GLY A 73 24.83 7.61 -24.36
C GLY A 73 24.79 6.08 -24.30
N ASP A 74 25.96 5.44 -24.25
CA ASP A 74 26.17 3.98 -24.20
C ASP A 74 26.54 3.46 -22.80
N LYS A 75 26.39 4.31 -21.77
CA LYS A 75 26.72 4.00 -20.37
C LYS A 75 25.47 3.61 -19.58
N LEU A 76 25.69 2.96 -18.44
CA LEU A 76 24.68 2.90 -17.38
C LEU A 76 24.52 4.29 -16.79
N VAL A 77 23.31 4.63 -16.36
CA VAL A 77 23.00 5.96 -15.80
C VAL A 77 22.33 5.84 -14.45
N LEU A 78 22.82 6.60 -13.47
CA LEU A 78 22.06 6.93 -12.27
C LEU A 78 21.48 8.33 -12.46
N LEU A 79 20.15 8.40 -12.59
CA LEU A 79 19.41 9.65 -12.73
C LEU A 79 18.75 10.03 -11.40
N SER A 80 19.01 11.24 -10.93
CA SER A 80 18.39 11.83 -9.74
C SER A 80 17.67 13.13 -10.08
N PHE A 81 16.53 13.35 -9.42
CA PHE A 81 15.76 14.60 -9.51
C PHE A 81 15.92 15.38 -8.22
N ILE A 82 16.32 16.65 -8.32
CA ILE A 82 16.53 17.53 -7.16
C ILE A 82 15.99 18.95 -7.39
N TYR A 83 16.12 19.80 -6.38
CA TYR A 83 16.22 21.25 -6.57
C TYR A 83 17.28 21.81 -5.62
N ALA A 84 18.01 22.84 -6.04
CA ALA A 84 19.22 23.28 -5.34
C ALA A 84 18.92 23.85 -3.94
N ALA A 85 17.75 24.47 -3.75
CA ALA A 85 17.33 25.08 -2.49
C ALA A 85 16.69 24.10 -1.49
N CYS A 86 16.73 22.79 -1.76
CA CYS A 86 16.10 21.79 -0.90
C CYS A 86 16.76 21.70 0.47
N SER A 87 15.97 21.89 1.53
CA SER A 87 16.39 21.79 2.93
C SER A 87 16.07 20.45 3.59
N ASP A 88 15.34 19.55 2.91
CA ASP A 88 15.04 18.22 3.42
C ASP A 88 16.30 17.35 3.41
N VAL A 89 16.91 17.16 4.57
CA VAL A 89 18.13 16.36 4.75
C VAL A 89 18.00 14.90 4.29
N ASN A 90 16.79 14.35 4.29
CA ASN A 90 16.50 12.99 3.80
C ASN A 90 16.11 12.94 2.32
N GLY A 91 16.04 14.10 1.67
CA GLY A 91 15.70 14.27 0.26
C GLY A 91 16.92 14.52 -0.62
N CYS A 92 16.99 15.70 -1.23
CA CYS A 92 18.00 16.05 -2.23
C CYS A 92 19.46 15.98 -1.69
N PRO A 93 19.79 16.50 -0.49
CA PRO A 93 21.12 16.38 0.10
C PRO A 93 21.57 14.92 0.27
N LEU A 94 20.68 14.03 0.73
CA LEU A 94 21.00 12.60 0.87
C LEU A 94 21.35 11.98 -0.48
N ALA A 95 20.51 12.18 -1.51
CA ALA A 95 20.79 11.63 -2.84
C ALA A 95 22.11 12.13 -3.40
N THR A 96 22.34 13.44 -3.40
CA THR A 96 23.59 14.02 -3.91
C THR A 96 24.80 13.49 -3.13
N GLN A 97 24.69 13.34 -1.80
CA GLN A 97 25.78 12.79 -0.99
C GLN A 97 26.06 11.31 -1.27
N VAL A 98 25.03 10.49 -1.49
CA VAL A 98 25.19 9.08 -1.87
C VAL A 98 25.82 8.96 -3.26
N LEU A 99 25.37 9.75 -4.23
CA LEU A 99 25.96 9.84 -5.57
C LEU A 99 27.44 10.27 -5.52
N HIS A 100 27.78 11.22 -4.64
CA HIS A 100 29.16 11.65 -4.40
C HIS A 100 30.01 10.57 -3.70
N LYS A 101 29.42 9.76 -2.82
CA LYS A 101 30.09 8.58 -2.25
C LYS A 101 30.38 7.55 -3.34
N ILE A 102 29.43 7.31 -4.25
CA ILE A 102 29.59 6.40 -5.40
C ILE A 102 30.72 6.90 -6.30
N SER A 103 30.73 8.17 -6.71
CA SER A 103 31.80 8.71 -7.56
C SER A 103 33.18 8.53 -6.91
N ARG A 104 33.32 8.83 -5.60
CA ARG A 104 34.59 8.61 -4.86
C ARG A 104 35.00 7.14 -4.75
N GLN A 105 34.05 6.23 -4.54
CA GLN A 105 34.36 4.80 -4.46
C GLN A 105 34.76 4.25 -5.83
N LEU A 106 34.09 4.68 -6.91
CA LEU A 106 34.33 4.21 -8.26
C LEU A 106 35.58 4.82 -8.90
N GLN A 107 36.06 5.99 -8.46
CA GLN A 107 37.37 6.49 -8.86
C GLN A 107 38.52 5.52 -8.58
N LYS A 108 38.36 4.66 -7.56
CA LYS A 108 39.33 3.60 -7.25
C LYS A 108 39.22 2.38 -8.18
N GLN A 109 38.23 2.37 -9.08
CA GLN A 109 37.91 1.31 -10.03
C GLN A 109 37.63 1.92 -11.43
N PRO A 110 38.66 2.38 -12.16
CA PRO A 110 38.49 3.15 -13.41
C PRO A 110 37.64 2.42 -14.47
N GLU A 111 37.81 1.11 -14.62
CA GLU A 111 37.03 0.30 -15.57
C GLU A 111 35.52 0.30 -15.29
N LEU A 112 35.13 0.48 -14.03
CA LEU A 112 33.73 0.56 -13.62
C LEU A 112 33.22 2.00 -13.71
N ALA A 113 34.05 2.99 -13.36
CA ALA A 113 33.75 4.40 -13.51
C ALA A 113 33.43 4.78 -14.97
N ASP A 114 34.19 4.25 -15.94
CA ASP A 114 33.96 4.51 -17.36
C ASP A 114 32.61 3.99 -17.87
N LYS A 115 32.02 3.01 -17.18
CA LYS A 115 30.75 2.37 -17.57
C LYS A 115 29.52 3.00 -16.93
N LEU A 116 29.69 3.96 -16.00
CA LEU A 116 28.62 4.63 -15.27
C LEU A 116 28.66 6.14 -15.47
N ARG A 117 27.51 6.76 -15.67
CA ARG A 117 27.32 8.22 -15.70
C ARG A 117 26.29 8.63 -14.64
N LEU A 118 26.54 9.76 -13.98
CA LEU A 118 25.59 10.35 -13.04
C LEU A 118 24.91 11.55 -13.72
N LEU A 119 23.58 11.58 -13.69
CA LEU A 119 22.79 12.71 -14.15
C LEU A 119 21.93 13.22 -12.99
N THR A 120 22.04 14.51 -12.71
CA THR A 120 21.22 15.19 -11.70
C THR A 120 20.40 16.29 -12.37
N LEU A 121 19.09 16.11 -12.46
CA LEU A 121 18.18 17.04 -13.12
C LEU A 121 17.38 17.84 -12.09
N SER A 122 17.39 19.17 -12.21
CA SER A 122 16.52 20.01 -11.41
C SER A 122 15.06 19.93 -11.87
N PHE A 123 14.14 19.90 -10.90
CA PHE A 123 12.70 20.10 -11.14
C PHE A 123 12.21 21.51 -10.83
N ASN A 124 13.10 22.48 -10.57
CA ASN A 124 12.76 23.88 -10.33
C ASN A 124 13.46 24.81 -11.34
N PRO A 125 13.14 24.73 -12.65
CA PRO A 125 13.82 25.50 -13.69
C PRO A 125 13.68 27.02 -13.53
N ALA A 126 12.70 27.48 -12.74
CA ALA A 126 12.52 28.90 -12.44
C ALA A 126 13.63 29.50 -11.58
N GLN A 127 14.27 28.69 -10.71
CA GLN A 127 15.35 29.15 -9.81
C GLN A 127 16.68 28.45 -10.08
N ASP A 128 16.64 27.19 -10.52
CA ASP A 128 17.82 26.37 -10.79
C ASP A 128 18.27 26.55 -12.24
N THR A 129 18.79 27.73 -12.54
CA THR A 129 19.39 28.06 -13.84
C THR A 129 20.63 27.18 -14.12
N PRO A 130 21.11 27.11 -15.37
CA PRO A 130 22.37 26.43 -15.69
C PRO A 130 23.53 26.88 -14.80
N GLU A 131 23.57 28.17 -14.44
CA GLU A 131 24.55 28.73 -13.53
C GLU A 131 24.41 28.20 -12.10
N MET A 132 23.20 28.20 -11.58
CA MET A 132 22.92 27.71 -10.23
C MET A 132 23.24 26.21 -10.11
N MET A 133 22.86 25.42 -11.11
CA MET A 133 23.17 23.99 -11.15
C MET A 133 24.66 23.71 -11.27
N ARG A 134 25.42 24.59 -11.95
CA ARG A 134 26.89 24.51 -11.98
C ARG A 134 27.49 24.74 -10.60
N HIS A 135 27.05 25.81 -9.91
CA HIS A 135 27.51 26.13 -8.57
C HIS A 135 27.14 25.04 -7.56
N TYR A 136 25.92 24.51 -7.63
CA TYR A 136 25.50 23.38 -6.80
C TYR A 136 26.40 22.15 -7.02
N GLY A 137 26.68 21.81 -8.29
CA GLY A 137 27.48 20.63 -8.64
C GLY A 137 28.98 20.75 -8.33
N GLU A 138 29.54 21.96 -8.27
CA GLU A 138 30.97 22.20 -8.01
C GLU A 138 31.45 21.59 -6.70
N GLY A 139 30.61 21.61 -5.65
CA GLY A 139 30.94 21.02 -4.34
C GLY A 139 31.07 19.50 -4.35
N PHE A 140 30.57 18.81 -5.39
CA PHE A 140 30.52 17.35 -5.47
C PHE A 140 31.42 16.76 -6.56
N LYS A 141 32.12 17.61 -7.33
CA LYS A 141 33.04 17.17 -8.37
C LYS A 141 34.09 16.23 -7.79
N THR A 142 34.27 15.10 -8.45
CA THR A 142 35.23 14.09 -8.02
C THR A 142 36.13 13.75 -9.20
N GLY A 143 37.32 14.36 -9.25
CA GLY A 143 38.27 14.20 -10.38
C GLY A 143 37.56 14.37 -11.73
N ASP A 144 37.82 13.45 -12.66
CA ASP A 144 37.20 13.44 -14.00
C ASP A 144 35.96 12.54 -14.09
N PHE A 145 35.29 12.24 -12.96
CA PHE A 145 34.10 11.39 -12.99
C PHE A 145 32.96 12.08 -13.77
N ASP A 146 32.31 11.33 -14.66
CA ASP A 146 31.24 11.81 -15.54
C ASP A 146 29.93 12.03 -14.77
N TRP A 147 29.81 13.21 -14.15
CA TRP A 147 28.62 13.66 -13.44
C TRP A 147 28.13 15.01 -13.99
N GLN A 148 26.93 15.01 -14.55
CA GLN A 148 26.32 16.19 -15.15
C GLN A 148 25.12 16.67 -14.34
N PHE A 149 25.03 17.99 -14.17
CA PHE A 149 23.93 18.68 -13.55
C PHE A 149 23.12 19.40 -14.63
N LEU A 150 21.80 19.28 -14.57
CA LEU A 150 20.90 19.63 -15.66
C LEU A 150 19.73 20.45 -15.12
N THR A 151 19.15 21.28 -15.97
CA THR A 151 17.86 21.93 -15.75
C THR A 151 17.02 21.85 -17.02
N THR A 152 15.86 22.48 -17.05
CA THR A 152 15.04 22.62 -18.27
C THR A 152 14.79 24.10 -18.55
N LYS A 153 14.26 24.41 -19.74
CA LYS A 153 13.94 25.80 -20.09
C LYS A 153 12.86 26.38 -19.17
N ASP A 154 11.85 25.56 -18.86
CA ASP A 154 10.66 25.94 -18.10
C ASP A 154 9.91 24.67 -17.63
N GLU A 155 8.90 24.86 -16.79
CA GLU A 155 8.06 23.77 -16.26
C GLU A 155 7.34 22.99 -17.37
N ALA A 156 6.99 23.62 -18.49
CA ALA A 156 6.29 22.96 -19.58
C ALA A 156 7.19 21.93 -20.31
N LYS A 157 8.51 22.19 -20.37
CA LYS A 157 9.50 21.23 -20.87
C LYS A 157 9.89 20.17 -19.86
N LEU A 158 9.80 20.49 -18.57
CA LEU A 158 10.05 19.55 -17.49
C LEU A 158 8.93 18.51 -17.31
N GLN A 159 7.67 18.94 -17.40
CA GLN A 159 6.52 18.11 -17.03
C GLN A 159 6.47 16.75 -17.77
N PRO A 160 6.70 16.68 -19.10
CA PRO A 160 6.71 15.39 -19.80
C PRO A 160 7.80 14.43 -19.30
N ILE A 161 8.95 14.95 -18.88
CA ILE A 161 10.04 14.14 -18.29
C ILE A 161 9.55 13.59 -16.94
N LEU A 162 9.03 14.45 -16.06
CA LEU A 162 8.52 14.04 -14.75
C LEU A 162 7.41 12.99 -14.88
N ASP A 163 6.45 13.20 -15.79
CA ASP A 163 5.36 12.26 -16.06
C ASP A 163 5.89 10.90 -16.52
N GLY A 164 6.86 10.90 -17.43
CA GLY A 164 7.47 9.68 -17.95
C GLY A 164 8.27 8.88 -16.91
N TYR A 165 8.84 9.55 -15.90
CA TYR A 165 9.45 8.90 -14.73
C TYR A 165 8.47 8.69 -13.56
N GLN A 166 7.19 9.06 -13.72
CA GLN A 166 6.19 9.05 -12.65
C GLN A 166 6.65 9.82 -11.38
N GLN A 167 7.44 10.86 -11.59
CA GLN A 167 8.00 11.71 -10.55
C GLN A 167 7.03 12.83 -10.21
N ASN A 168 6.16 12.62 -9.22
CA ASN A 168 5.23 13.66 -8.79
C ASN A 168 5.94 14.69 -7.91
N VAL A 169 5.82 15.96 -8.30
CA VAL A 169 6.38 17.11 -7.59
C VAL A 169 5.24 18.08 -7.31
N GLN A 170 5.02 18.40 -6.03
CA GLN A 170 3.97 19.30 -5.60
C GLN A 170 4.57 20.57 -5.02
N LYS A 171 4.13 21.71 -5.54
CA LYS A 171 4.44 23.02 -4.95
C LYS A 171 3.77 23.13 -3.59
N VAL A 172 4.53 23.51 -2.57
CA VAL A 172 4.00 23.81 -1.24
C VAL A 172 3.54 25.27 -1.23
N TYR A 173 2.35 25.52 -0.72
CA TYR A 173 1.79 26.86 -0.60
C TYR A 173 1.58 27.18 0.88
N ASP A 174 1.77 28.44 1.26
CA ASP A 174 1.45 28.92 2.60
C ASP A 174 -0.07 29.11 2.79
N ASP A 175 -0.48 29.48 4.00
CA ASP A 175 -1.89 29.71 4.36
C ASP A 175 -2.55 30.85 3.55
N LYS A 176 -1.75 31.66 2.84
CA LYS A 176 -2.20 32.75 1.96
C LYS A 176 -2.23 32.32 0.49
N GLY A 177 -1.95 31.05 0.18
CA GLY A 177 -1.89 30.50 -1.16
C GLY A 177 -0.65 30.93 -1.96
N GLN A 178 0.38 31.46 -1.32
CA GLN A 178 1.63 31.84 -1.97
C GLN A 178 2.59 30.65 -2.00
N PHE A 179 3.23 30.43 -3.14
CA PHE A 179 4.23 29.37 -3.27
C PHE A 179 5.40 29.64 -2.33
N THR A 180 5.70 28.69 -1.45
CA THR A 180 6.75 28.83 -0.42
C THR A 180 8.16 28.78 -0.98
N GLY A 181 8.32 28.43 -2.27
CA GLY A 181 9.62 28.11 -2.86
C GLY A 181 10.07 26.68 -2.61
N THR A 182 9.28 25.87 -1.89
CA THR A 182 9.60 24.47 -1.57
C THR A 182 8.63 23.51 -2.24
N PHE A 183 9.11 22.29 -2.47
CA PHE A 183 8.33 21.24 -3.12
C PHE A 183 8.22 20.01 -2.21
N SER A 184 7.03 19.40 -2.17
CA SER A 184 6.86 18.02 -1.67
C SER A 184 7.06 17.07 -2.84
N HIS A 185 7.99 16.13 -2.69
CA HIS A 185 8.16 15.03 -3.64
C HIS A 185 8.79 13.82 -2.93
N LEU A 186 8.59 12.64 -3.51
CA LEU A 186 9.30 11.44 -3.06
C LEU A 186 10.72 11.43 -3.64
N LEU A 187 11.72 11.15 -2.81
CA LEU A 187 13.07 10.93 -3.28
C LEU A 187 13.13 9.63 -4.10
N ARG A 188 13.62 9.74 -5.34
CA ARG A 188 13.86 8.59 -6.22
C ARG A 188 15.15 8.78 -7.01
N VAL A 189 15.97 7.74 -7.02
CA VAL A 189 17.12 7.63 -7.93
C VAL A 189 16.88 6.44 -8.85
N TYR A 190 17.07 6.63 -10.15
CA TYR A 190 16.77 5.63 -11.17
C TYR A 190 18.06 5.04 -11.72
N LEU A 191 18.19 3.72 -11.71
CA LEU A 191 19.24 3.01 -12.45
C LEU A 191 18.73 2.65 -13.84
N ILE A 192 19.41 3.14 -14.87
CA ILE A 192 19.01 3.04 -16.27
C ILE A 192 20.10 2.30 -17.05
N ASP A 193 19.71 1.33 -17.86
CA ASP A 193 20.63 0.58 -18.71
C ASP A 193 20.94 1.25 -20.06
N LYS A 194 21.85 0.65 -20.82
CA LYS A 194 22.31 1.18 -22.11
C LYS A 194 21.19 1.26 -23.15
N ASP A 195 20.19 0.38 -23.04
CA ASP A 195 19.00 0.32 -23.89
C ASP A 195 17.86 1.23 -23.41
N LYS A 196 18.17 2.14 -22.47
CA LYS A 196 17.25 3.14 -21.91
C LYS A 196 16.08 2.48 -21.19
N ASN A 197 16.33 1.34 -20.52
CA ASN A 197 15.36 0.74 -19.61
C ASN A 197 15.70 1.12 -18.17
N VAL A 198 14.69 1.49 -17.39
CA VAL A 198 14.81 1.60 -15.93
C VAL A 198 14.88 0.18 -15.35
N ARG A 199 15.95 -0.10 -14.60
CA ARG A 199 16.25 -1.41 -14.00
C ARG A 199 16.02 -1.46 -12.50
N ASN A 200 16.14 -0.32 -11.82
CA ASN A 200 15.80 -0.17 -10.42
C ASN A 200 15.44 1.29 -10.07
N ILE A 201 14.69 1.47 -8.98
CA ILE A 201 14.32 2.79 -8.42
C ILE A 201 14.58 2.75 -6.91
N TYR A 202 15.50 3.59 -6.43
CA TYR A 202 15.90 3.64 -5.03
C TYR A 202 15.12 4.73 -4.28
N SER A 203 14.56 4.37 -3.12
CA SER A 203 13.96 5.29 -2.14
C SER A 203 14.96 5.63 -1.02
N VAL A 204 14.61 6.57 -0.14
CA VAL A 204 15.41 7.02 1.02
C VAL A 204 16.04 5.85 1.79
N ASP A 205 15.24 4.86 2.19
CA ASP A 205 15.67 3.73 3.02
C ASP A 205 16.62 2.74 2.32
N PHE A 206 16.63 2.73 0.98
CA PHE A 206 17.43 1.80 0.18
C PHE A 206 18.52 2.50 -0.64
N LEU A 207 18.68 3.82 -0.48
CA LEU A 207 19.65 4.62 -1.22
C LEU A 207 21.03 4.53 -0.58
N HIS A 208 21.66 3.36 -0.70
CA HIS A 208 23.01 3.11 -0.18
C HIS A 208 24.01 2.86 -1.32
N ALA A 209 25.16 3.56 -1.27
CA ALA A 209 26.20 3.44 -2.30
C ALA A 209 26.62 2.00 -2.59
N ASP A 210 26.73 1.16 -1.55
CA ASP A 210 27.15 -0.23 -1.69
C ASP A 210 26.11 -1.09 -2.45
N THR A 211 24.81 -0.85 -2.20
CA THR A 211 23.71 -1.47 -2.95
C THR A 211 23.71 -1.04 -4.42
N LEU A 212 23.83 0.27 -4.67
CA LEU A 212 23.82 0.82 -6.03
C LEU A 212 25.02 0.30 -6.85
N ILE A 213 26.21 0.23 -6.25
CA ILE A 213 27.39 -0.31 -6.93
C ILE A 213 27.23 -1.81 -7.23
N ASN A 214 26.63 -2.59 -6.33
CA ASN A 214 26.37 -4.00 -6.60
C ASN A 214 25.36 -4.21 -7.73
N ASP A 215 24.33 -3.37 -7.81
CA ASP A 215 23.36 -3.37 -8.92
C ASP A 215 24.03 -3.02 -10.25
N VAL A 216 24.86 -1.99 -10.27
CA VAL A 216 25.66 -1.61 -11.45
C VAL A 216 26.57 -2.77 -11.89
N LYS A 217 27.29 -3.40 -10.94
CA LYS A 217 28.13 -4.57 -11.23
C LYS A 217 27.31 -5.76 -11.74
N THR A 218 26.10 -5.96 -11.22
CA THR A 218 25.18 -7.02 -11.65
C THR A 218 24.72 -6.83 -13.09
N LEU A 219 24.42 -5.59 -13.51
CA LEU A 219 24.07 -5.29 -14.91
C LEU A 219 25.24 -5.44 -15.88
N LEU A 220 26.47 -5.29 -15.38
CA LEU A 220 27.69 -5.42 -16.18
C LEU A 220 28.24 -6.85 -16.22
N ALA A 221 27.78 -7.73 -15.32
CA ALA A 221 28.10 -9.14 -15.35
C ALA A 221 27.23 -9.85 -16.41
N ASP A 222 27.80 -10.83 -17.12
CA ASP A 222 27.04 -11.65 -18.06
C ASP A 222 25.86 -12.31 -17.33
N ALA A 223 24.63 -12.00 -17.77
CA ALA A 223 23.42 -12.49 -17.16
C ALA A 223 23.39 -14.02 -17.23
N LYS A 224 23.53 -14.71 -16.10
CA LYS A 224 23.11 -16.11 -16.01
C LYS A 224 21.58 -16.11 -16.09
N PRO A 225 20.96 -16.76 -17.08
CA PRO A 225 19.52 -16.86 -17.13
C PRO A 225 19.05 -17.66 -15.91
N GLN A 226 18.47 -16.99 -14.92
CA GLN A 226 17.63 -17.66 -13.95
C GLN A 226 16.33 -18.02 -14.64
N THR A 227 15.92 -19.27 -14.48
CA THR A 227 14.57 -19.74 -14.75
C THR A 227 13.59 -18.80 -14.05
N LEU A 228 12.77 -18.09 -14.84
CA LEU A 228 11.58 -17.42 -14.33
C LEU A 228 10.81 -18.43 -13.44
N PRO A 229 10.26 -18.00 -12.29
CA PRO A 229 9.36 -18.87 -11.55
C PRO A 229 8.32 -19.42 -12.52
N LEU A 230 8.08 -20.73 -12.42
CA LEU A 230 7.17 -21.47 -13.29
C LEU A 230 5.90 -20.64 -13.56
N PRO A 231 5.41 -20.56 -14.81
CA PRO A 231 4.17 -19.87 -15.08
C PRO A 231 3.11 -20.40 -14.12
N ALA A 232 2.50 -19.49 -13.35
CA ALA A 232 1.44 -19.85 -12.42
C ALA A 232 0.39 -20.66 -13.19
N ARG A 233 -0.03 -21.79 -12.63
CA ARG A 233 -1.05 -22.62 -13.27
C ARG A 233 -2.32 -21.78 -13.43
N ALA A 234 -3.00 -21.91 -14.57
CA ALA A 234 -4.12 -21.04 -14.93
C ALA A 234 -5.27 -21.04 -13.90
N ASP A 235 -5.40 -22.12 -13.12
CA ASP A 235 -6.37 -22.29 -12.02
C ASP A 235 -6.00 -21.48 -10.74
N MET A 236 -4.73 -21.11 -10.57
CA MET A 236 -4.26 -20.29 -9.43
C MET A 236 -4.43 -18.79 -9.65
N LEU A 237 -4.62 -18.34 -10.90
CA LEU A 237 -4.59 -16.91 -11.26
C LEU A 237 -5.77 -16.09 -10.71
N PHE A 238 -6.84 -16.77 -10.27
CA PHE A 238 -8.12 -16.15 -9.93
C PHE A 238 -8.64 -16.59 -8.56
N GLN A 239 -7.78 -16.98 -7.62
CA GLN A 239 -8.21 -17.40 -6.27
C GLN A 239 -8.16 -16.22 -5.28
N PRO A 240 -8.91 -16.28 -4.16
CA PRO A 240 -8.55 -15.48 -3.00
C PRO A 240 -7.07 -15.73 -2.67
N GLY A 241 -6.35 -14.64 -2.40
CA GLY A 241 -4.95 -14.60 -2.05
C GLY A 241 -4.71 -15.13 -0.65
N ASP A 242 -3.78 -14.52 0.06
CA ASP A 242 -3.31 -15.02 1.35
C ASP A 242 -4.40 -15.13 2.42
N ASN A 243 -4.57 -16.36 2.92
CA ASN A 243 -5.16 -16.60 4.23
C ASN A 243 -4.04 -16.46 5.27
N LYS A 244 -4.18 -15.56 6.24
CA LYS A 244 -3.21 -15.32 7.32
C LYS A 244 -3.34 -16.27 8.52
N GLN A 245 -4.18 -17.29 8.42
CA GLN A 245 -4.12 -18.43 9.32
C GLN A 245 -2.70 -19.00 9.31
N ASN A 246 -2.12 -19.14 10.50
CA ASN A 246 -0.75 -19.60 10.71
C ASN A 246 0.36 -18.69 10.11
N TYR A 247 0.07 -17.42 9.80
CA TYR A 247 1.09 -16.46 9.34
C TYR A 247 2.23 -16.22 10.34
N GLN A 248 2.02 -16.64 11.60
CA GLN A 248 3.03 -16.62 12.65
C GLN A 248 4.05 -17.77 12.58
N GLN A 249 3.83 -18.73 11.68
CA GLN A 249 4.75 -19.86 11.48
C GLN A 249 5.81 -19.50 10.43
N ALA A 250 7.04 -19.97 10.64
CA ALA A 250 8.16 -19.67 9.75
C ALA A 250 8.08 -20.35 8.38
N ASP A 251 7.24 -21.37 8.24
CA ASP A 251 6.98 -22.12 7.01
C ASP A 251 5.76 -21.62 6.23
N TYR A 252 5.21 -20.47 6.60
CA TYR A 252 4.12 -19.84 5.87
C TYR A 252 4.48 -19.59 4.41
N GLN A 253 3.61 -20.03 3.49
CA GLN A 253 3.74 -19.77 2.06
C GLN A 253 2.63 -18.87 1.56
N THR A 254 3.03 -17.75 0.96
CA THR A 254 2.09 -16.84 0.29
C THR A 254 1.52 -17.48 -0.97
N ARG A 255 0.21 -17.32 -1.15
CA ARG A 255 -0.62 -17.58 -2.34
C ARG A 255 -0.89 -16.29 -3.12
N SER A 256 -0.43 -15.14 -2.64
CA SER A 256 -0.61 -13.85 -3.32
C SER A 256 0.17 -13.81 -4.64
N LEU A 257 -0.43 -13.18 -5.64
CA LEU A 257 0.15 -13.06 -6.98
C LEU A 257 0.81 -11.69 -7.17
N ALA A 258 1.98 -11.68 -7.81
CA ALA A 258 2.62 -10.45 -8.25
C ALA A 258 1.71 -9.70 -9.25
N LEU A 259 1.72 -8.37 -9.22
CA LEU A 259 0.88 -7.53 -10.11
C LEU A 259 1.02 -7.91 -11.59
N ALA A 260 2.24 -8.21 -12.05
CA ALA A 260 2.51 -8.61 -13.43
C ALA A 260 1.85 -9.94 -13.84
N GLN A 261 1.58 -10.81 -12.86
CA GLN A 261 0.95 -12.13 -13.06
C GLN A 261 -0.58 -12.07 -12.97
N ARG A 262 -1.15 -10.95 -12.50
CA ARG A 262 -2.60 -10.77 -12.43
C ARG A 262 -3.15 -10.72 -13.86
N ARG A 263 -3.96 -11.71 -14.17
CA ARG A 263 -4.78 -11.78 -15.38
C ARG A 263 -6.19 -12.07 -14.89
N GLY A 264 -7.16 -11.39 -15.47
CA GLY A 264 -8.58 -11.43 -15.09
C GLY A 264 -9.47 -11.68 -16.31
N GLN A 265 -10.71 -12.11 -16.08
CA GLN A 265 -11.76 -12.08 -17.10
C GLN A 265 -12.96 -11.31 -16.56
N PRO A 266 -13.54 -10.36 -17.32
CA PRO A 266 -14.74 -9.66 -16.90
C PRO A 266 -15.89 -10.65 -16.65
N ALA A 267 -16.60 -10.45 -15.55
CA ALA A 267 -17.79 -11.22 -15.20
C ALA A 267 -19.05 -10.36 -15.39
N LYS A 268 -20.20 -11.00 -15.61
CA LYS A 268 -21.49 -10.32 -15.61
C LYS A 268 -21.95 -10.04 -14.17
N LEU A 269 -21.23 -9.18 -13.45
CA LEU A 269 -21.46 -8.93 -12.02
C LEU A 269 -22.87 -8.43 -11.70
N ILE A 270 -23.54 -7.79 -12.66
CA ILE A 270 -24.95 -7.38 -12.52
C ILE A 270 -25.87 -8.57 -12.21
N ASP A 271 -25.56 -9.77 -12.72
CA ASP A 271 -26.36 -10.97 -12.47
C ASP A 271 -26.32 -11.34 -10.98
N PHE A 272 -25.19 -11.15 -10.30
CA PHE A 272 -25.09 -11.38 -8.85
C PHE A 272 -25.84 -10.35 -8.00
N ALA A 273 -26.17 -9.18 -8.55
CA ALA A 273 -27.03 -8.21 -7.87
C ALA A 273 -28.52 -8.49 -8.15
N LEU A 274 -28.88 -8.80 -9.40
CA LEU A 274 -30.27 -9.06 -9.80
C LEU A 274 -30.77 -10.44 -9.34
N LYS A 275 -29.87 -11.43 -9.28
CA LYS A 275 -30.10 -12.79 -8.78
C LYS A 275 -29.01 -13.12 -7.75
N PRO A 276 -29.15 -12.64 -6.50
CA PRO A 276 -28.16 -12.88 -5.47
C PRO A 276 -27.87 -14.38 -5.28
N PRO A 277 -26.59 -14.77 -5.13
CA PRO A 277 -26.24 -16.14 -4.78
C PRO A 277 -26.91 -16.60 -3.48
N LEU A 278 -27.04 -17.93 -3.31
CA LEU A 278 -27.70 -18.53 -2.15
C LEU A 278 -27.15 -17.97 -0.83
N GLY A 279 -28.05 -17.63 0.09
CA GLY A 279 -27.71 -17.08 1.41
C GLY A 279 -27.75 -15.56 1.51
N LEU A 280 -27.78 -14.83 0.40
CA LEU A 280 -28.04 -13.39 0.40
C LEU A 280 -29.54 -13.10 0.22
N PRO A 281 -30.05 -12.03 0.85
CA PRO A 281 -31.41 -11.57 0.59
C PRO A 281 -31.50 -10.94 -0.80
N LYS A 282 -32.73 -10.66 -1.27
CA LYS A 282 -32.92 -9.87 -2.47
C LYS A 282 -32.23 -8.50 -2.31
N PHE A 283 -31.41 -8.14 -3.29
CA PHE A 283 -30.64 -6.91 -3.25
C PHE A 283 -31.55 -5.65 -3.32
N PRO A 284 -31.44 -4.69 -2.39
CA PRO A 284 -32.20 -3.45 -2.44
C PRO A 284 -31.54 -2.44 -3.38
N VAL A 285 -31.95 -2.42 -4.65
CA VAL A 285 -31.47 -1.43 -5.63
C VAL A 285 -32.07 -0.05 -5.32
N PRO A 286 -31.27 1.00 -5.12
CA PRO A 286 -31.79 2.36 -4.93
C PRO A 286 -32.53 2.88 -6.17
N LYS A 287 -33.64 3.59 -5.97
CA LYS A 287 -34.48 4.09 -7.09
C LYS A 287 -33.76 5.15 -7.92
N ASP A 288 -33.00 6.00 -7.26
CA ASP A 288 -32.20 7.10 -7.81
C ASP A 288 -30.89 6.62 -8.45
N ASN A 289 -30.42 5.41 -8.13
CA ASN A 289 -29.25 4.81 -8.74
C ASN A 289 -29.47 3.35 -9.15
N GLN A 290 -30.32 3.14 -10.16
CA GLN A 290 -30.50 1.82 -10.76
C GLN A 290 -29.21 1.32 -11.41
N LEU A 291 -28.93 0.03 -11.25
CA LEU A 291 -27.76 -0.65 -11.81
C LEU A 291 -27.90 -0.80 -13.32
N THR A 292 -26.86 -0.40 -14.05
CA THR A 292 -26.69 -0.68 -15.48
C THR A 292 -25.25 -1.12 -15.72
N ASN A 293 -25.01 -1.90 -16.78
CA ASN A 293 -23.65 -2.30 -17.15
C ASN A 293 -22.73 -1.08 -17.35
N ALA A 294 -23.24 0.00 -17.96
CA ALA A 294 -22.45 1.22 -18.17
C ALA A 294 -22.00 1.86 -16.85
N LYS A 295 -22.86 1.91 -15.83
CA LYS A 295 -22.50 2.44 -14.50
C LYS A 295 -21.52 1.53 -13.75
N ILE A 296 -21.72 0.22 -13.84
CA ILE A 296 -20.84 -0.78 -13.19
C ILE A 296 -19.44 -0.72 -13.80
N GLU A 297 -19.32 -0.70 -15.13
CA GLU A 297 -18.03 -0.60 -15.82
C GLU A 297 -17.30 0.72 -15.53
N LEU A 298 -18.03 1.83 -15.51
CA LEU A 298 -17.46 3.13 -15.14
C LEU A 298 -16.99 3.13 -13.68
N GLY A 299 -17.79 2.58 -12.77
CA GLY A 299 -17.43 2.41 -11.36
C GLY A 299 -16.20 1.52 -11.16
N ARG A 300 -16.12 0.43 -11.91
CA ARG A 300 -14.97 -0.49 -11.93
C ARG A 300 -13.73 0.24 -12.39
N LYS A 301 -13.79 0.99 -13.51
CA LYS A 301 -12.66 1.80 -13.97
C LYS A 301 -12.20 2.81 -12.91
N LEU A 302 -13.12 3.54 -12.29
CA LEU A 302 -12.81 4.51 -11.23
C LEU A 302 -12.15 3.83 -10.01
N PHE A 303 -12.66 2.68 -9.60
CA PHE A 303 -12.19 1.96 -8.40
C PHE A 303 -10.69 1.57 -8.47
N PHE A 304 -10.17 1.29 -9.68
CA PHE A 304 -8.76 0.93 -9.91
C PHE A 304 -7.91 2.10 -10.45
N ASP A 305 -8.47 3.31 -10.61
CA ASP A 305 -7.77 4.45 -11.17
C ASP A 305 -6.98 5.23 -10.10
N ARG A 306 -5.65 5.19 -10.20
CA ARG A 306 -4.75 5.86 -9.25
C ARG A 306 -4.78 7.38 -9.38
N ARG A 307 -5.20 7.91 -10.53
CA ARG A 307 -5.27 9.36 -10.80
C ARG A 307 -6.35 10.05 -9.96
N LEU A 308 -7.24 9.27 -9.32
CA LEU A 308 -8.21 9.78 -8.38
C LEU A 308 -7.60 10.27 -7.06
N SER A 309 -6.36 9.94 -6.71
CA SER A 309 -5.68 10.56 -5.57
C SER A 309 -4.95 11.84 -5.96
N LEU A 310 -4.68 12.72 -4.98
CA LEU A 310 -4.02 14.00 -5.20
C LEU A 310 -2.75 13.86 -6.05
N ASN A 311 -1.87 12.93 -5.67
CA ASN A 311 -0.58 12.67 -6.33
C ASN A 311 -0.61 11.55 -7.39
N ASN A 312 -1.79 11.08 -7.80
CA ASN A 312 -1.96 10.02 -8.78
C ASN A 312 -1.35 8.65 -8.41
N THR A 313 -1.12 8.38 -7.11
CA THR A 313 -0.54 7.10 -6.66
C THR A 313 -1.52 6.15 -5.98
N PHE A 314 -2.73 6.59 -5.60
CA PHE A 314 -3.69 5.79 -4.84
C PHE A 314 -5.02 5.58 -5.56
N SER A 315 -5.51 4.34 -5.52
CA SER A 315 -6.88 3.96 -5.94
C SER A 315 -7.58 3.23 -4.80
N CYS A 316 -8.89 3.01 -4.90
CA CYS A 316 -9.64 2.24 -3.91
C CYS A 316 -9.06 0.83 -3.73
N ALA A 317 -8.60 0.21 -4.84
CA ALA A 317 -8.05 -1.14 -4.87
C ALA A 317 -6.70 -1.32 -4.15
N ILE A 318 -6.04 -0.25 -3.71
CA ILE A 318 -4.82 -0.34 -2.88
C ILE A 318 -5.17 -0.68 -1.43
N CYS A 319 -6.30 -0.17 -0.93
CA CYS A 319 -6.77 -0.45 0.43
C CYS A 319 -7.80 -1.59 0.46
N HIS A 320 -8.48 -1.83 -0.65
CA HIS A 320 -9.51 -2.86 -0.82
C HIS A 320 -9.08 -3.83 -1.92
N ILE A 321 -8.06 -4.64 -1.61
CA ILE A 321 -7.36 -5.52 -2.53
C ILE A 321 -8.24 -6.74 -2.83
N PRO A 322 -8.63 -7.00 -4.10
CA PRO A 322 -9.61 -8.02 -4.46
C PRO A 322 -9.31 -9.41 -3.91
N GLU A 323 -8.07 -9.88 -4.11
CA GLU A 323 -7.61 -11.19 -3.67
C GLU A 323 -7.47 -11.27 -2.14
N GLN A 324 -7.34 -10.14 -1.44
CA GLN A 324 -7.29 -10.09 0.03
C GLN A 324 -8.66 -9.76 0.61
N GLY A 325 -9.72 -10.34 0.05
CA GLY A 325 -11.07 -10.15 0.56
C GLY A 325 -11.72 -8.80 0.24
N PHE A 326 -11.19 -8.04 -0.74
CA PHE A 326 -11.48 -6.61 -0.91
C PHE A 326 -11.25 -5.80 0.39
N SER A 327 -10.25 -6.22 1.17
CA SER A 327 -9.68 -5.51 2.32
C SER A 327 -8.16 -5.36 2.12
N ASN A 328 -7.43 -4.99 3.17
CA ASN A 328 -5.98 -5.06 3.17
C ASN A 328 -5.56 -5.99 4.31
N ASN A 329 -4.98 -7.13 3.94
CA ASN A 329 -4.57 -8.14 4.90
C ASN A 329 -3.10 -8.02 5.30
N GLU A 330 -2.32 -7.21 4.57
CA GLU A 330 -0.89 -7.05 4.86
C GLU A 330 -0.59 -6.13 6.02
N MET A 331 -1.52 -5.23 6.33
CA MET A 331 -1.33 -4.22 7.35
C MET A 331 -2.51 -4.19 8.32
N THR A 332 -2.24 -3.89 9.60
CA THR A 332 -3.29 -3.67 10.60
C THR A 332 -4.19 -2.51 10.20
N THR A 333 -3.56 -1.42 9.73
CA THR A 333 -4.20 -0.23 9.19
C THR A 333 -3.53 0.16 7.88
N ALA A 334 -4.30 0.61 6.91
CA ALA A 334 -3.75 1.02 5.61
C ALA A 334 -2.85 2.27 5.74
N VAL A 335 -2.01 2.47 4.72
CA VAL A 335 -1.19 3.66 4.57
C VAL A 335 -1.67 4.39 3.32
N GLY A 336 -2.06 5.65 3.49
CA GLY A 336 -2.49 6.51 2.39
C GLY A 336 -1.33 7.31 1.79
N ILE A 337 -1.68 8.45 1.19
CA ILE A 337 -0.74 9.33 0.51
C ILE A 337 0.48 9.69 1.36
N GLU A 338 1.67 9.73 0.75
CA GLU A 338 2.93 10.13 1.41
C GLU A 338 3.26 9.36 2.70
N GLY A 339 2.78 8.12 2.85
CA GLY A 339 3.06 7.33 4.05
C GLY A 339 2.17 7.64 5.25
N ARG A 340 1.12 8.46 5.07
CA ARG A 340 0.19 8.83 6.15
C ARG A 340 -0.65 7.63 6.55
N SER A 341 -0.45 7.13 7.76
CA SER A 341 -1.21 5.99 8.30
C SER A 341 -2.67 6.36 8.58
N VAL A 342 -3.60 5.45 8.26
CA VAL A 342 -4.98 5.53 8.78
C VAL A 342 -5.06 4.89 10.16
N ARG A 343 -6.06 5.27 10.95
CA ARG A 343 -6.23 4.72 12.31
C ARG A 343 -7.00 3.40 12.39
N ARG A 344 -7.73 3.05 11.32
CA ARG A 344 -8.65 1.91 11.26
C ARG A 344 -8.24 0.92 10.18
N ASN A 345 -8.57 -0.35 10.40
CA ASN A 345 -8.44 -1.42 9.43
C ASN A 345 -9.42 -1.19 8.25
N SER A 346 -8.98 -1.51 7.03
CA SER A 346 -9.82 -1.45 5.83
C SER A 346 -10.81 -2.61 5.82
N PRO A 347 -12.13 -2.36 5.98
CA PRO A 347 -13.12 -3.44 5.98
C PRO A 347 -13.25 -4.06 4.58
N SER A 348 -13.66 -5.32 4.53
CA SER A 348 -14.02 -5.98 3.26
C SER A 348 -15.18 -5.25 2.57
N LEU A 349 -15.11 -5.13 1.24
CA LEU A 349 -16.21 -4.64 0.42
C LEU A 349 -17.15 -5.73 -0.09
N TYR A 350 -16.89 -7.01 0.23
CA TYR A 350 -17.84 -8.06 -0.12
C TYR A 350 -19.20 -7.80 0.53
N ASN A 351 -20.25 -7.87 -0.28
CA ASN A 351 -21.64 -7.65 0.13
C ASN A 351 -21.91 -6.25 0.72
N VAL A 352 -21.02 -5.26 0.49
CA VAL A 352 -21.15 -3.92 1.08
C VAL A 352 -22.43 -3.20 0.64
N GLY A 353 -22.97 -3.55 -0.53
CA GLY A 353 -24.24 -3.01 -1.01
C GLY A 353 -25.46 -3.32 -0.12
N TYR A 354 -25.35 -4.26 0.83
CA TYR A 354 -26.40 -4.55 1.83
C TYR A 354 -26.21 -3.79 3.15
N ALA A 355 -25.11 -3.06 3.32
CA ALA A 355 -24.84 -2.33 4.56
C ALA A 355 -25.77 -1.12 4.69
N GLN A 356 -26.36 -0.95 5.88
CA GLN A 356 -27.17 0.24 6.21
C GLN A 356 -26.32 1.35 6.83
N LEU A 357 -25.26 0.96 7.52
CA LEU A 357 -24.27 1.85 8.11
C LEU A 357 -22.90 1.52 7.49
N LEU A 358 -22.17 2.56 7.09
CA LEU A 358 -20.87 2.48 6.44
C LEU A 358 -19.80 3.13 7.32
N PHE A 359 -18.54 2.75 7.10
CA PHE A 359 -17.43 2.92 8.04
C PHE A 359 -17.62 2.14 9.36
N HIS A 360 -16.54 1.98 10.13
CA HIS A 360 -16.58 1.29 11.44
C HIS A 360 -17.40 2.04 12.49
N ASP A 361 -17.47 3.37 12.43
CA ASP A 361 -18.33 4.18 13.31
C ASP A 361 -19.78 4.29 12.78
N GLY A 362 -20.07 3.79 11.57
CA GLY A 362 -21.39 3.87 10.98
C GLY A 362 -21.82 5.30 10.64
N ARG A 363 -20.88 6.23 10.36
CA ARG A 363 -21.19 7.65 10.14
C ARG A 363 -21.89 7.94 8.81
N GLU A 364 -21.83 7.02 7.85
CA GLU A 364 -22.46 7.14 6.55
C GLU A 364 -23.57 6.10 6.36
N ASN A 365 -24.57 6.41 5.53
CA ASN A 365 -25.70 5.54 5.23
C ASN A 365 -25.88 5.25 3.73
N SER A 366 -24.97 5.75 2.89
CA SER A 366 -25.01 5.65 1.43
C SER A 366 -23.61 5.42 0.86
N LEU A 367 -23.48 4.46 -0.06
CA LEU A 367 -22.22 4.21 -0.77
C LEU A 367 -21.82 5.39 -1.66
N GLU A 368 -22.80 6.09 -2.23
CA GLU A 368 -22.59 7.29 -3.05
C GLU A 368 -21.90 8.41 -2.25
N GLN A 369 -22.26 8.55 -0.97
CA GLN A 369 -21.70 9.56 -0.08
C GLN A 369 -20.38 9.07 0.54
N GLN A 370 -20.34 7.82 0.97
CA GLN A 370 -19.16 7.20 1.57
C GLN A 370 -17.91 7.34 0.70
N ALA A 371 -18.03 7.23 -0.63
CA ALA A 371 -16.93 7.35 -1.57
C ALA A 371 -16.16 8.69 -1.47
N TRP A 372 -16.79 9.77 -0.98
CA TRP A 372 -16.14 11.07 -0.82
C TRP A 372 -15.22 11.15 0.40
N GLY A 373 -15.47 10.33 1.43
CA GLY A 373 -14.60 10.21 2.59
C GLY A 373 -13.13 9.90 2.20
N PRO A 374 -12.84 8.76 1.56
CA PRO A 374 -11.48 8.40 1.16
C PRO A 374 -10.89 9.37 0.13
N LEU A 375 -11.71 9.88 -0.80
CA LEU A 375 -11.26 10.81 -1.85
C LEU A 375 -10.71 12.12 -1.26
N LEU A 376 -11.28 12.61 -0.15
CA LEU A 376 -10.94 13.90 0.45
C LEU A 376 -10.10 13.77 1.73
N ALA A 377 -10.08 12.61 2.37
CA ALA A 377 -9.32 12.41 3.60
C ALA A 377 -7.81 12.59 3.35
N HIS A 378 -7.18 13.46 4.16
CA HIS A 378 -5.79 13.87 4.00
C HIS A 378 -4.79 12.72 4.20
N ASN A 379 -5.18 11.67 4.94
CA ASN A 379 -4.40 10.46 5.18
C ASN A 379 -4.85 9.27 4.31
N GLU A 380 -5.67 9.51 3.29
CA GLU A 380 -6.08 8.51 2.31
C GLU A 380 -5.71 9.00 0.90
N MET A 381 -6.66 9.55 0.12
CA MET A 381 -6.41 10.02 -1.25
C MET A 381 -6.17 11.54 -1.36
N ALA A 382 -6.49 12.28 -0.29
CA ALA A 382 -6.08 13.67 -0.01
C ALA A 382 -6.39 14.73 -1.08
N ASN A 383 -7.43 14.55 -1.89
CA ASN A 383 -7.80 15.63 -2.81
C ASN A 383 -8.30 16.85 -2.02
N PRO A 384 -7.94 18.08 -2.43
CA PRO A 384 -8.27 19.30 -1.70
C PRO A 384 -9.77 19.63 -1.75
N SER A 385 -10.49 19.15 -2.77
CA SER A 385 -11.93 19.38 -2.90
C SER A 385 -12.58 18.41 -3.89
N ILE A 386 -13.92 18.35 -3.84
CA ILE A 386 -14.74 17.62 -4.82
C ILE A 386 -14.52 18.15 -6.24
N GLY A 387 -14.47 19.49 -6.39
CA GLY A 387 -14.26 20.14 -7.69
C GLY A 387 -12.95 19.69 -8.35
N TYR A 388 -11.88 19.57 -7.56
CA TYR A 388 -10.59 19.09 -8.05
C TYR A 388 -10.67 17.67 -8.64
N VAL A 389 -11.37 16.75 -7.97
CA VAL A 389 -11.59 15.38 -8.49
C VAL A 389 -12.42 15.39 -9.77
N VAL A 390 -13.48 16.19 -9.80
CA VAL A 390 -14.34 16.35 -10.98
C VAL A 390 -13.55 16.87 -12.18
N ASP A 391 -12.73 17.90 -11.99
CA ASP A 391 -11.97 18.52 -13.07
C ASP A 391 -10.84 17.62 -13.57
N LYS A 392 -10.21 16.83 -12.69
CA LYS A 392 -9.29 15.74 -13.10
C LYS A 392 -9.97 14.76 -14.07
N LEU A 393 -11.18 14.33 -13.77
CA LEU A 393 -11.93 13.41 -14.63
C LEU A 393 -12.38 14.07 -15.94
N LYS A 394 -12.78 15.34 -15.93
CA LYS A 394 -13.11 16.09 -17.16
C LYS A 394 -11.90 16.25 -18.08
N ALA A 395 -10.72 16.48 -17.52
CA ALA A 395 -9.47 16.65 -18.27
C ALA A 395 -8.91 15.32 -18.82
N SER A 396 -9.36 14.19 -18.29
CA SER A 396 -8.86 12.87 -18.67
C SER A 396 -9.53 12.36 -19.95
N ALA A 397 -8.77 12.28 -21.04
CA ALA A 397 -9.28 11.94 -22.37
C ALA A 397 -9.99 10.56 -22.42
N ASP A 398 -9.52 9.60 -21.62
CA ASP A 398 -10.05 8.23 -21.55
C ASP A 398 -11.40 8.11 -20.81
N TYR A 399 -11.88 9.19 -20.17
CA TYR A 399 -13.22 9.25 -19.57
C TYR A 399 -14.27 9.92 -20.44
N ARG A 400 -13.87 10.53 -21.57
CA ARG A 400 -14.78 11.26 -22.46
C ARG A 400 -15.91 10.36 -22.96
N GLY A 401 -17.16 10.75 -22.72
CA GLY A 401 -18.35 10.00 -23.14
C GLY A 401 -18.74 8.84 -22.22
N LEU A 402 -17.89 8.43 -21.26
CA LEU A 402 -18.23 7.31 -20.36
C LEU A 402 -19.31 7.70 -19.36
N PHE A 403 -19.23 8.91 -18.80
CA PHE A 403 -20.24 9.43 -17.88
C PHE A 403 -21.56 9.69 -18.60
N GLU A 404 -21.52 10.27 -19.80
CA GLU A 404 -22.70 10.52 -20.63
C GLU A 404 -23.39 9.21 -20.99
N LYS A 405 -22.63 8.17 -21.34
CA LYS A 405 -23.16 6.83 -21.60
C LYS A 405 -23.84 6.20 -20.37
N ALA A 406 -23.32 6.45 -19.17
CA ALA A 406 -23.82 5.85 -17.94
C ALA A 406 -24.99 6.63 -17.30
N PHE A 407 -25.01 7.96 -17.46
CA PHE A 407 -25.89 8.86 -16.70
C PHE A 407 -26.60 9.93 -17.55
N ASN A 408 -26.32 10.04 -18.85
CA ASN A 408 -26.70 11.17 -19.69
C ASN A 408 -26.25 12.54 -19.13
N LYS A 409 -25.19 12.52 -18.33
CA LYS A 409 -24.56 13.67 -17.66
C LYS A 409 -23.05 13.44 -17.62
N GLY A 410 -22.26 14.51 -17.60
CA GLY A 410 -20.82 14.42 -17.39
C GLY A 410 -20.42 14.03 -15.95
N PRO A 411 -19.12 14.03 -15.64
CA PRO A 411 -18.63 13.80 -14.28
C PRO A 411 -19.10 14.92 -13.33
N THR A 412 -19.76 14.52 -12.24
CA THR A 412 -20.22 15.38 -11.14
C THR A 412 -20.07 14.62 -9.82
N MET A 413 -20.26 15.32 -8.69
CA MET A 413 -20.30 14.67 -7.37
C MET A 413 -21.29 13.49 -7.34
N GLU A 414 -22.46 13.66 -7.95
CA GLU A 414 -23.50 12.65 -8.04
C GLU A 414 -23.06 11.45 -8.88
N THR A 415 -22.62 11.68 -10.13
CA THR A 415 -22.34 10.59 -11.08
C THR A 415 -21.10 9.79 -10.69
N ILE A 416 -20.09 10.41 -10.08
CA ILE A 416 -18.89 9.73 -9.57
C ILE A 416 -19.26 8.81 -8.40
N GLY A 417 -19.96 9.34 -7.40
CA GLY A 417 -20.43 8.54 -6.26
C GLY A 417 -21.34 7.39 -6.71
N GLN A 418 -22.28 7.66 -7.61
CA GLN A 418 -23.18 6.64 -8.16
C GLN A 418 -22.48 5.55 -8.97
N ALA A 419 -21.43 5.88 -9.74
CA ALA A 419 -20.66 4.91 -10.49
C ALA A 419 -19.89 3.97 -9.54
N LEU A 420 -19.11 4.53 -8.62
CA LEU A 420 -18.37 3.76 -7.61
C LEU A 420 -19.30 2.87 -6.78
N ALA A 421 -20.44 3.41 -6.35
CA ALA A 421 -21.44 2.65 -5.61
C ALA A 421 -22.06 1.53 -6.47
N SER A 422 -22.32 1.77 -7.75
CA SER A 422 -22.87 0.75 -8.67
C SER A 422 -21.95 -0.46 -8.78
N TYR A 423 -20.64 -0.26 -8.92
CA TYR A 423 -19.68 -1.36 -8.94
C TYR A 423 -19.65 -2.12 -7.60
N GLN A 424 -19.52 -1.41 -6.48
CA GLN A 424 -19.45 -2.01 -5.14
C GLN A 424 -20.70 -2.85 -4.79
N ARG A 425 -21.89 -2.45 -5.26
CA ARG A 425 -23.14 -3.23 -5.09
C ARG A 425 -23.17 -4.57 -5.82
N THR A 426 -22.24 -4.80 -6.74
CA THR A 426 -22.14 -6.05 -7.49
C THR A 426 -21.10 -7.01 -6.91
N LEU A 427 -20.33 -6.60 -5.90
CA LEU A 427 -19.35 -7.43 -5.18
C LEU A 427 -20.04 -8.40 -4.19
N ASN A 428 -21.01 -9.15 -4.67
CA ASN A 428 -21.83 -10.06 -3.86
C ASN A 428 -21.18 -11.45 -3.78
N ALA A 429 -20.61 -11.77 -2.63
CA ALA A 429 -19.92 -13.02 -2.35
C ALA A 429 -20.72 -13.87 -1.34
N ALA A 430 -21.28 -14.98 -1.82
CA ALA A 430 -22.09 -15.92 -1.04
C ALA A 430 -22.12 -17.30 -1.71
N ASP A 431 -23.19 -18.10 -1.53
CA ASP A 431 -23.20 -19.52 -1.90
C ASP A 431 -22.07 -20.31 -1.21
N SER A 432 -21.81 -19.95 0.04
CA SER A 432 -20.81 -20.59 0.89
C SER A 432 -21.20 -22.04 1.23
N PRO A 433 -20.24 -22.87 1.68
CA PRO A 433 -20.53 -24.17 2.27
C PRO A 433 -21.67 -24.14 3.30
N PHE A 434 -21.68 -23.11 4.18
CA PHE A 434 -22.78 -22.90 5.12
C PHE A 434 -24.11 -22.63 4.42
N ASP A 435 -24.14 -21.77 3.39
CA ASP A 435 -25.37 -21.43 2.68
C ASP A 435 -26.00 -22.68 2.04
N ARG A 436 -25.18 -23.53 1.43
CA ARG A 436 -25.61 -24.80 0.84
C ARG A 436 -26.11 -25.79 1.90
N TRP A 437 -25.45 -25.85 3.05
CA TRP A 437 -25.88 -26.71 4.16
C TRP A 437 -27.18 -26.23 4.80
N TYR A 438 -27.24 -24.96 5.21
CA TYR A 438 -28.32 -24.41 6.02
C TYR A 438 -29.54 -24.01 5.18
N PHE A 439 -29.35 -23.24 4.11
CA PHE A 439 -30.44 -22.78 3.25
C PHE A 439 -30.72 -23.77 2.11
N GLY A 440 -29.68 -24.34 1.50
CA GLY A 440 -29.77 -25.32 0.43
C GLY A 440 -30.05 -26.76 0.89
N LYS A 441 -30.00 -27.03 2.20
CA LYS A 441 -30.25 -28.34 2.83
C LYS A 441 -29.32 -29.47 2.37
N GLN A 442 -28.13 -29.13 1.87
CA GLN A 442 -27.10 -30.09 1.47
C GLN A 442 -26.33 -30.60 2.70
N LYS A 443 -26.67 -31.80 3.19
CA LYS A 443 -26.18 -32.35 4.47
C LYS A 443 -24.66 -32.38 4.63
N THR A 444 -23.92 -32.61 3.55
CA THR A 444 -22.46 -32.79 3.57
C THR A 444 -21.69 -31.53 3.13
N ALA A 445 -22.36 -30.38 2.99
CA ALA A 445 -21.70 -29.18 2.50
C ALA A 445 -20.71 -28.57 3.51
N ILE A 446 -20.86 -28.86 4.81
CA ILE A 446 -19.89 -28.45 5.86
C ILE A 446 -19.45 -29.65 6.71
N SER A 447 -18.27 -29.53 7.33
CA SER A 447 -17.70 -30.54 8.22
C SER A 447 -18.50 -30.67 9.53
N GLU A 448 -18.34 -31.79 10.23
CA GLU A 448 -18.95 -31.98 11.56
C GLU A 448 -18.45 -30.94 12.59
N ALA A 449 -17.19 -30.51 12.47
CA ALA A 449 -16.65 -29.43 13.30
C ALA A 449 -17.39 -28.12 13.09
N ALA A 450 -17.62 -27.72 11.83
CA ALA A 450 -18.40 -26.54 11.50
C ALA A 450 -19.87 -26.65 11.95
N GLN A 451 -20.47 -27.85 11.94
CA GLN A 451 -21.82 -28.07 12.48
C GLN A 451 -21.88 -27.85 14.00
N ARG A 452 -20.88 -28.37 14.75
CA ARG A 452 -20.75 -28.09 16.19
C ARG A 452 -20.48 -26.62 16.45
N GLY A 453 -19.64 -25.98 15.63
CA GLY A 453 -19.38 -24.54 15.66
C GLY A 453 -20.65 -23.71 15.48
N PHE A 454 -21.50 -24.07 14.51
CA PHE A 454 -22.79 -23.43 14.32
C PHE A 454 -23.69 -23.55 15.56
N ALA A 455 -23.77 -24.75 16.16
CA ALA A 455 -24.55 -24.97 17.38
C ALA A 455 -24.05 -24.11 18.56
N LEU A 456 -22.73 -23.91 18.67
CA LEU A 456 -22.14 -22.98 19.64
C LEU A 456 -22.53 -21.53 19.32
N PHE A 457 -22.41 -21.12 18.05
CA PHE A 457 -22.68 -19.77 17.57
C PHE A 457 -24.12 -19.31 17.85
N THR A 458 -25.10 -20.20 17.68
CA THR A 458 -26.51 -19.93 17.97
C THR A 458 -26.93 -20.28 19.40
N GLY A 459 -26.09 -21.02 20.13
CA GLY A 459 -26.36 -21.53 21.47
C GLY A 459 -25.45 -20.90 22.52
N LYS A 460 -24.54 -21.72 23.08
CA LYS A 460 -23.68 -21.37 24.23
C LYS A 460 -22.90 -20.06 24.03
N ALA A 461 -22.33 -19.82 22.85
CA ALA A 461 -21.53 -18.63 22.57
C ALA A 461 -22.38 -17.39 22.25
N ALA A 462 -23.67 -17.58 21.94
CA ALA A 462 -24.66 -16.52 21.70
C ALA A 462 -24.26 -15.43 20.67
N CYS A 463 -23.33 -15.73 19.76
CA CYS A 463 -22.82 -14.79 18.75
C CYS A 463 -23.93 -14.26 17.83
N SER A 464 -24.94 -15.10 17.57
CA SER A 464 -26.12 -14.75 16.76
C SER A 464 -26.97 -13.59 17.31
N SER A 465 -26.75 -13.17 18.55
CA SER A 465 -27.44 -12.01 19.16
C SER A 465 -27.13 -10.69 18.42
N CYS A 466 -25.90 -10.56 17.90
CA CYS A 466 -25.50 -9.42 17.06
C CYS A 466 -25.24 -9.87 15.61
N HIS A 467 -24.79 -11.10 15.39
CA HIS A 467 -24.52 -11.63 14.05
C HIS A 467 -25.70 -12.47 13.54
N VAL A 468 -26.79 -11.78 13.26
CA VAL A 468 -28.12 -12.36 13.02
C VAL A 468 -28.19 -13.24 11.77
N ILE A 469 -28.97 -14.32 11.88
CA ILE A 469 -29.30 -15.28 10.83
C ILE A 469 -30.80 -15.18 10.57
N GLY A 470 -31.21 -14.91 9.34
CA GLY A 470 -32.62 -14.87 8.94
C GLY A 470 -33.10 -16.20 8.35
N ASP A 471 -34.40 -16.28 8.06
CA ASP A 471 -35.06 -17.53 7.63
C ASP A 471 -34.53 -18.09 6.30
N LYS A 472 -34.22 -17.20 5.34
CA LYS A 472 -33.83 -17.55 3.97
C LYS A 472 -32.43 -17.04 3.58
N SER A 473 -31.84 -16.22 4.43
CA SER A 473 -30.58 -15.53 4.16
C SER A 473 -29.97 -15.06 5.47
N ALA A 474 -28.65 -14.90 5.49
CA ALA A 474 -27.93 -14.35 6.64
C ALA A 474 -26.87 -13.37 6.16
N LEU A 475 -26.89 -12.13 6.64
CA LEU A 475 -25.76 -11.21 6.48
C LEU A 475 -24.82 -11.27 7.69
N PHE A 476 -25.18 -11.98 8.76
CA PHE A 476 -24.40 -12.10 9.99
C PHE A 476 -24.04 -10.75 10.59
N THR A 477 -25.00 -9.83 10.62
CA THR A 477 -24.88 -8.52 11.26
C THR A 477 -26.27 -8.00 11.58
N ASP A 478 -26.40 -7.34 12.72
CA ASP A 478 -27.61 -6.63 13.15
C ASP A 478 -27.65 -5.18 12.61
N GLN A 479 -26.60 -4.75 11.89
CA GLN A 479 -26.40 -3.39 11.40
C GLN A 479 -26.43 -2.32 12.51
N LYS A 480 -26.17 -2.70 13.77
CA LYS A 480 -26.08 -1.79 14.92
C LYS A 480 -24.63 -1.52 15.29
N ARG A 481 -24.45 -0.70 16.33
CA ARG A 481 -23.15 -0.37 16.91
C ARG A 481 -23.05 -0.93 18.32
N HIS A 482 -21.91 -1.52 18.66
CA HIS A 482 -21.63 -2.09 19.97
C HIS A 482 -20.22 -1.74 20.41
N ASN A 483 -20.03 -1.58 21.72
CA ASN A 483 -18.72 -1.42 22.33
C ASN A 483 -18.24 -2.79 22.83
N THR A 484 -17.12 -3.26 22.29
CA THR A 484 -16.45 -4.50 22.70
C THR A 484 -15.32 -4.28 23.70
N GLY A 485 -14.98 -3.02 23.97
CA GLY A 485 -13.87 -2.60 24.81
C GLY A 485 -12.54 -2.47 24.08
N VAL A 486 -12.43 -2.86 22.80
CA VAL A 486 -11.18 -2.72 22.02
C VAL A 486 -10.75 -1.25 21.89
N GLY A 487 -11.68 -0.36 21.53
CA GLY A 487 -11.37 1.08 21.39
C GLY A 487 -11.02 1.74 22.72
N TYR A 488 -11.66 1.28 23.81
CA TYR A 488 -11.34 1.71 25.17
C TYR A 488 -9.92 1.29 25.56
N ALA A 489 -9.57 0.02 25.34
CA ALA A 489 -8.23 -0.49 25.61
C ALA A 489 -7.16 0.30 24.85
N GLU A 490 -7.37 0.55 23.56
CA GLU A 490 -6.46 1.36 22.75
C GLU A 490 -6.33 2.81 23.25
N SER A 491 -7.44 3.42 23.67
CA SER A 491 -7.45 4.83 24.11
C SER A 491 -6.86 5.02 25.52
N MET A 492 -6.96 4.02 26.39
CA MET A 492 -6.68 4.17 27.83
C MET A 492 -5.44 3.41 28.30
N GLN A 493 -4.98 2.40 27.57
CA GLN A 493 -3.80 1.64 27.97
C GLN A 493 -2.52 2.42 27.66
N LYS A 494 -1.61 2.46 28.63
CA LYS A 494 -0.24 2.93 28.39
C LYS A 494 0.43 1.98 27.39
N SER A 495 1.06 2.54 26.36
CA SER A 495 1.89 1.75 25.46
C SER A 495 2.93 0.98 26.29
N PRO A 496 3.16 -0.32 25.99
CA PRO A 496 4.17 -1.10 26.70
C PRO A 496 5.56 -0.48 26.46
N GLU A 497 6.51 -0.72 27.37
CA GLU A 497 7.89 -0.22 27.20
C GLU A 497 8.54 -0.77 25.93
N LYS A 498 8.25 -2.04 25.61
CA LYS A 498 8.66 -2.72 24.39
C LYS A 498 7.46 -3.23 23.63
N GLN A 499 7.48 -3.08 22.31
CA GLN A 499 6.49 -3.62 21.42
C GLN A 499 7.11 -4.74 20.58
N ARG A 500 6.48 -5.92 20.62
CA ARG A 500 6.86 -7.04 19.77
C ARG A 500 6.30 -6.82 18.36
N VAL A 501 7.18 -6.60 17.39
CA VAL A 501 6.84 -6.33 16.00
C VAL A 501 7.18 -7.54 15.15
N GLN A 502 6.23 -8.03 14.37
CA GLN A 502 6.49 -9.06 13.37
C GLN A 502 7.03 -8.39 12.10
N VAL A 503 8.26 -8.73 11.69
CA VAL A 503 8.92 -8.14 10.51
C VAL A 503 8.90 -9.06 9.29
N ALA A 504 8.67 -10.36 9.51
CA ALA A 504 8.42 -11.37 8.47
C ALA A 504 7.61 -12.54 9.07
N PRO A 505 7.01 -13.44 8.28
CA PRO A 505 6.38 -14.66 8.79
C PRO A 505 7.29 -15.41 9.78
N GLY A 506 6.82 -15.60 11.02
CA GLY A 506 7.58 -16.20 12.12
C GLY A 506 8.76 -15.40 12.69
N VAL A 507 9.09 -14.22 12.13
CA VAL A 507 10.20 -13.37 12.59
C VAL A 507 9.67 -12.18 13.36
N PHE A 508 10.03 -12.10 14.63
CA PHE A 508 9.67 -11.01 15.52
C PHE A 508 10.90 -10.32 16.07
N VAL A 509 10.76 -9.01 16.29
CA VAL A 509 11.74 -8.19 16.99
C VAL A 509 11.02 -7.43 18.10
N ASP A 510 11.64 -7.33 19.27
CA ASP A 510 11.16 -6.46 20.33
C ASP A 510 11.80 -5.08 20.15
N VAL A 511 10.97 -4.06 19.95
CA VAL A 511 11.40 -2.69 19.69
C VAL A 511 11.02 -1.83 20.90
N ASP A 512 11.96 -1.05 21.42
CA ASP A 512 11.66 -0.07 22.45
C ASP A 512 10.68 0.98 21.92
N SER A 513 9.61 1.22 22.67
CA SER A 513 8.54 2.15 22.26
C SER A 513 9.03 3.58 22.09
N GLU A 514 10.16 3.97 22.72
CA GLU A 514 10.81 5.26 22.48
C GLU A 514 11.34 5.41 21.05
N HIS A 515 11.92 4.34 20.48
CA HIS A 515 12.35 4.34 19.08
C HIS A 515 11.17 4.37 18.11
N LEU A 516 10.00 3.86 18.51
CA LEU A 516 8.78 3.92 17.72
C LEU A 516 8.12 5.30 17.72
N LYS A 517 8.25 6.08 18.81
CA LYS A 517 7.69 7.44 18.90
C LYS A 517 8.29 8.41 17.87
N GLY A 518 9.54 8.22 17.47
CA GLY A 518 10.22 9.07 16.48
C GLY A 518 9.88 8.77 15.02
N VAL A 519 9.27 7.61 14.73
CA VAL A 519 8.93 7.15 13.37
C VAL A 519 7.43 7.05 13.12
N ASN A 520 6.61 7.09 14.18
CA ASN A 520 5.17 6.90 14.09
C ASN A 520 4.44 8.21 14.42
N THR A 521 3.48 8.60 13.59
CA THR A 521 2.57 9.70 13.93
C THR A 521 1.81 9.35 15.21
N GLU A 522 1.72 10.26 16.18
CA GLU A 522 0.87 10.04 17.35
C GLU A 522 -0.54 9.67 16.88
N LYS A 523 -1.00 8.47 17.25
CA LYS A 523 -2.31 7.97 16.86
C LYS A 523 -3.33 8.58 17.82
N PRO A 524 -4.20 9.50 17.38
CA PRO A 524 -5.25 10.02 18.24
C PRO A 524 -6.16 8.85 18.65
N GLY A 525 -6.63 8.89 19.90
CA GLY A 525 -7.58 7.90 20.40
C GLY A 525 -8.81 7.80 19.49
N ASP A 526 -9.22 6.58 19.15
CA ASP A 526 -10.41 6.32 18.36
C ASP A 526 -11.59 6.15 19.32
N LEU A 527 -12.49 7.14 19.36
CA LEU A 527 -13.65 7.10 20.27
C LEU A 527 -14.88 6.45 19.62
N GLY A 528 -14.74 5.89 18.42
CA GLY A 528 -15.82 5.21 17.71
C GLY A 528 -16.94 6.17 17.32
N TYR A 529 -18.20 5.73 17.50
CA TYR A 529 -19.37 6.51 17.12
C TYR A 529 -19.55 7.83 17.87
N TYR A 530 -18.97 7.96 19.08
CA TYR A 530 -18.98 9.21 19.84
C TYR A 530 -18.48 10.42 19.03
N GLU A 531 -17.52 10.22 18.13
CA GLU A 531 -16.98 11.32 17.31
C GLU A 531 -18.03 11.95 16.39
N ILE A 532 -19.11 11.20 16.12
CA ILE A 532 -20.25 11.64 15.31
C ILE A 532 -21.40 12.07 16.21
N SER A 533 -21.74 11.27 17.22
CA SER A 533 -22.93 11.53 18.06
C SER A 533 -22.70 12.56 19.15
N GLN A 534 -21.45 12.76 19.57
CA GLN A 534 -21.04 13.58 20.72
C GLN A 534 -21.72 13.16 22.05
N ASN A 535 -22.37 12.00 22.10
CA ASN A 535 -23.01 11.45 23.29
C ASN A 535 -22.04 10.51 24.02
N PRO A 536 -21.62 10.80 25.26
CA PRO A 536 -20.67 9.96 26.01
C PRO A 536 -21.05 8.48 26.13
N ALA A 537 -22.33 8.13 26.06
CA ALA A 537 -22.80 6.74 26.09
C ALA A 537 -22.39 5.93 24.83
N ASP A 538 -22.07 6.62 23.73
CA ASP A 538 -21.68 6.01 22.45
C ASP A 538 -20.17 5.81 22.29
N ARG A 539 -19.37 6.12 23.33
CA ARG A 539 -17.91 5.97 23.26
C ARG A 539 -17.52 4.53 22.97
N TRP A 540 -16.60 4.38 22.02
CA TRP A 540 -16.03 3.12 21.54
C TRP A 540 -17.06 2.15 20.97
N ALA A 541 -18.25 2.63 20.59
CA ALA A 541 -19.21 1.84 19.85
C ALA A 541 -18.84 1.80 18.36
N TYR A 542 -18.75 0.59 17.80
CA TYR A 542 -18.46 0.35 16.40
C TYR A 542 -19.54 -0.54 15.78
N LYS A 543 -19.78 -0.35 14.49
CA LYS A 543 -20.74 -1.14 13.71
C LYS A 543 -20.38 -2.62 13.73
N THR A 544 -21.36 -3.49 13.96
CA THR A 544 -21.24 -4.93 13.78
C THR A 544 -20.89 -5.26 12.32
N PRO A 545 -19.69 -5.78 12.00
CA PRO A 545 -19.38 -6.17 10.64
C PRO A 545 -20.16 -7.42 10.23
N SER A 546 -20.38 -7.61 8.92
CA SER A 546 -20.84 -8.90 8.41
C SER A 546 -19.75 -9.95 8.63
N LEU A 547 -20.13 -11.18 9.00
CA LEU A 547 -19.20 -12.31 9.07
C LEU A 547 -19.10 -13.10 7.76
N ARG A 548 -19.81 -12.69 6.69
CA ARG A 548 -19.61 -13.33 5.38
C ARG A 548 -18.18 -13.11 4.92
N ASN A 549 -17.52 -14.19 4.48
CA ASN A 549 -16.14 -14.16 4.00
C ASN A 549 -15.12 -13.66 5.04
N VAL A 550 -15.45 -13.71 6.34
CA VAL A 550 -14.58 -13.17 7.40
C VAL A 550 -13.19 -13.81 7.42
N ALA A 551 -13.07 -15.08 7.01
CA ALA A 551 -11.79 -15.78 6.92
C ALA A 551 -10.80 -15.18 5.91
N LEU A 552 -11.24 -14.23 5.07
CA LEU A 552 -10.44 -13.62 4.01
C LEU A 552 -10.05 -12.17 4.28
N SER A 553 -10.40 -11.61 5.45
CA SER A 553 -10.22 -10.18 5.76
C SER A 553 -9.52 -9.95 7.09
N ALA A 554 -8.56 -10.82 7.44
CA ALA A 554 -7.66 -10.58 8.57
C ALA A 554 -6.73 -9.40 8.25
N PRO A 555 -6.22 -8.64 9.22
CA PRO A 555 -6.49 -8.76 10.64
C PRO A 555 -7.85 -8.16 11.04
N TYR A 556 -8.29 -8.46 12.26
CA TYR A 556 -9.66 -8.24 12.72
C TYR A 556 -9.79 -7.08 13.70
N MET A 557 -11.05 -6.71 13.97
CA MET A 557 -11.47 -5.51 14.71
C MET A 557 -11.29 -4.22 13.91
N HIS A 558 -11.86 -3.12 14.41
CA HIS A 558 -11.83 -1.83 13.71
C HIS A 558 -10.41 -1.28 13.52
N ASN A 559 -9.43 -1.74 14.29
CA ASN A 559 -8.03 -1.30 14.28
C ASN A 559 -7.03 -2.40 13.84
N GLY A 560 -7.52 -3.59 13.45
CA GLY A 560 -6.65 -4.69 13.02
C GLY A 560 -5.82 -5.32 14.16
N SER A 561 -6.22 -5.14 15.42
CA SER A 561 -5.46 -5.59 16.59
C SER A 561 -5.35 -7.10 16.75
N LEU A 562 -6.27 -7.88 16.17
CA LEU A 562 -6.27 -9.34 16.30
C LEU A 562 -5.88 -10.02 14.98
N PRO A 563 -4.85 -10.88 14.96
CA PRO A 563 -4.26 -11.36 13.71
C PRO A 563 -5.01 -12.53 13.06
N ASN A 564 -5.79 -13.31 13.81
CA ASN A 564 -6.47 -14.51 13.31
C ASN A 564 -7.83 -14.74 14.01
N LEU A 565 -8.69 -15.59 13.44
CA LEU A 565 -10.03 -15.87 13.98
C LEU A 565 -10.00 -16.53 15.36
N ALA A 566 -8.99 -17.36 15.66
CA ALA A 566 -8.89 -18.00 16.97
C ALA A 566 -8.68 -16.95 18.08
N GLU A 567 -7.84 -15.94 17.84
CA GLU A 567 -7.66 -14.82 18.77
C GLU A 567 -8.93 -13.96 18.91
N VAL A 568 -9.70 -13.77 17.83
CA VAL A 568 -11.03 -13.12 17.90
C VAL A 568 -11.98 -13.90 18.81
N VAL A 569 -12.09 -15.22 18.63
CA VAL A 569 -12.98 -16.04 19.44
C VAL A 569 -12.51 -16.08 20.89
N LYS A 570 -11.20 -16.18 21.16
CA LYS A 570 -10.63 -16.10 22.52
C LYS A 570 -10.93 -14.76 23.19
N PHE A 571 -10.82 -13.65 22.45
CA PHE A 571 -11.17 -12.32 22.95
C PHE A 571 -12.63 -12.26 23.41
N TYR A 572 -13.57 -12.74 22.59
CA TYR A 572 -14.98 -12.80 22.99
C TYR A 572 -15.25 -13.83 24.09
N ASN A 573 -14.48 -14.93 24.15
CA ASN A 573 -14.56 -15.91 25.23
C ASN A 573 -14.25 -15.31 26.61
N GLN A 574 -13.42 -14.25 26.65
CA GLN A 574 -13.10 -13.48 27.86
C GLN A 574 -14.16 -12.42 28.20
N GLY A 575 -15.12 -12.14 27.30
CA GLY A 575 -16.16 -11.13 27.50
C GLY A 575 -15.78 -9.71 27.03
N GLY A 576 -14.72 -9.56 26.22
CA GLY A 576 -14.23 -8.25 25.79
C GLY A 576 -13.44 -7.50 26.88
N VAL A 577 -13.31 -6.17 26.76
CA VAL A 577 -12.58 -5.34 27.75
C VAL A 577 -13.55 -4.51 28.57
N ALA A 578 -13.59 -4.78 29.87
CA ALA A 578 -14.49 -4.09 30.82
C ALA A 578 -14.29 -2.56 30.81
N ASN A 579 -15.39 -1.84 30.67
CA ASN A 579 -15.49 -0.38 30.76
C ASN A 579 -16.96 0.02 31.01
N GLU A 580 -17.20 1.29 31.35
CA GLU A 580 -18.54 1.81 31.73
C GLU A 580 -19.61 1.63 30.63
N ASN A 581 -19.20 1.68 29.36
CA ASN A 581 -20.10 1.61 28.21
C ASN A 581 -20.03 0.25 27.48
N LEU A 582 -19.45 -0.79 28.10
CA LEU A 582 -19.36 -2.11 27.47
C LEU A 582 -20.76 -2.63 27.10
N SER A 583 -20.91 -3.22 25.92
CA SER A 583 -22.20 -3.81 25.52
C SER A 583 -22.65 -4.86 26.55
N PRO A 584 -23.89 -4.80 27.07
CA PRO A 584 -24.38 -5.74 28.08
C PRO A 584 -24.53 -7.17 27.55
N LEU A 585 -24.42 -7.37 26.24
CA LEU A 585 -24.43 -8.69 25.59
C LEU A 585 -23.10 -9.42 25.73
N LEU A 586 -22.01 -8.72 26.10
CA LEU A 586 -20.69 -9.31 26.25
C LEU A 586 -20.47 -9.83 27.67
N LYS A 587 -20.11 -11.10 27.74
CA LYS A 587 -19.80 -11.83 28.97
C LYS A 587 -18.82 -12.97 28.68
N PRO A 588 -18.05 -13.44 29.66
CA PRO A 588 -17.24 -14.64 29.48
C PRO A 588 -18.08 -15.82 29.03
N LEU A 589 -17.61 -16.56 28.01
CA LEU A 589 -18.39 -17.62 27.35
C LEU A 589 -18.05 -19.03 27.87
N GLY A 590 -16.89 -19.20 28.52
CA GLY A 590 -16.45 -20.48 29.07
C GLY A 590 -16.26 -21.57 28.01
N LEU A 591 -15.79 -21.19 26.83
CA LEU A 591 -15.48 -22.10 25.72
C LEU A 591 -14.13 -22.76 25.94
N SER A 592 -14.07 -24.07 25.73
CA SER A 592 -12.83 -24.86 25.65
C SER A 592 -12.11 -24.63 24.33
N ASP A 593 -10.82 -24.99 24.24
CA ASP A 593 -10.03 -24.88 23.00
C ASP A 593 -10.66 -25.63 21.82
N ARG A 594 -11.30 -26.77 22.10
CA ARG A 594 -12.05 -27.53 21.09
C ARG A 594 -13.27 -26.77 20.58
N GLU A 595 -14.04 -26.15 21.47
CA GLU A 595 -15.21 -25.35 21.09
C GLU A 595 -14.78 -24.09 20.31
N ILE A 596 -13.65 -23.48 20.67
CA ILE A 596 -13.04 -22.38 19.92
C ILE A 596 -12.67 -22.84 18.50
N ALA A 597 -12.01 -23.99 18.35
CA ALA A 597 -11.66 -24.54 17.04
C ALA A 597 -12.91 -24.88 16.20
N ASP A 598 -13.96 -25.45 16.81
CA ASP A 598 -15.22 -25.74 16.13
C ASP A 598 -15.91 -24.44 15.64
N LEU A 599 -15.90 -23.37 16.45
CA LEU A 599 -16.40 -22.04 16.04
C LEU A 599 -15.59 -21.45 14.88
N VAL A 600 -14.26 -21.55 14.91
CA VAL A 600 -13.41 -21.10 13.81
C VAL A 600 -13.74 -21.86 12.53
N ALA A 601 -13.91 -23.18 12.58
CA ALA A 601 -14.31 -23.99 11.44
C ALA A 601 -15.67 -23.56 10.86
N PHE A 602 -16.61 -23.12 11.72
CA PHE A 602 -17.88 -22.54 11.27
C PHE A 602 -17.67 -21.20 10.55
N LEU A 603 -16.86 -20.29 11.10
CA LEU A 603 -16.57 -18.99 10.47
C LEU A 603 -15.87 -19.12 9.12
N GLU A 604 -14.98 -20.10 8.97
CA GLU A 604 -14.32 -20.43 7.70
C GLU A 604 -15.33 -20.89 6.63
N ALA A 605 -16.37 -21.64 7.05
CA ALA A 605 -17.44 -22.13 6.18
C ALA A 605 -18.39 -21.02 5.66
N LEU A 606 -18.22 -19.77 6.09
CA LEU A 606 -18.97 -18.60 5.61
C LEU A 606 -18.36 -17.94 4.36
N SER A 607 -17.29 -18.51 3.80
CA SER A 607 -16.64 -18.00 2.58
C SER A 607 -17.39 -18.44 1.32
N GLY A 608 -17.75 -17.49 0.47
CA GLY A 608 -18.59 -17.70 -0.71
C GLY A 608 -17.95 -18.53 -1.82
N GLY A 609 -18.75 -19.33 -2.53
CA GLY A 609 -18.29 -20.17 -3.63
C GLY A 609 -17.90 -19.40 -4.90
N ASN A 610 -18.30 -18.12 -5.02
CA ASN A 610 -18.07 -17.29 -6.20
C ASN A 610 -16.94 -16.26 -6.06
N ILE A 611 -16.14 -16.31 -4.98
CA ILE A 611 -15.07 -15.33 -4.73
C ILE A 611 -14.06 -15.28 -5.88
N SER A 612 -13.67 -16.43 -6.43
CA SER A 612 -12.72 -16.50 -7.55
C SER A 612 -13.20 -15.74 -8.79
N THR A 613 -14.51 -15.71 -9.03
CA THR A 613 -15.11 -14.94 -10.12
C THR A 613 -14.99 -13.43 -9.87
N LEU A 614 -15.21 -12.98 -8.63
CA LEU A 614 -15.08 -11.57 -8.27
C LEU A 614 -13.63 -11.08 -8.34
N VAL A 615 -12.67 -11.91 -7.91
CA VAL A 615 -11.23 -11.61 -8.05
C VAL A 615 -10.84 -11.56 -9.54
N SER A 616 -11.33 -12.51 -10.35
CA SER A 616 -11.08 -12.52 -11.80
C SER A 616 -11.59 -11.27 -12.51
N ASP A 617 -12.81 -10.82 -12.19
CA ASP A 617 -13.37 -9.59 -12.76
C ASP A 617 -12.54 -8.35 -12.41
N ALA A 618 -12.14 -8.26 -11.13
CA ALA A 618 -11.30 -7.20 -10.65
C ALA A 618 -9.93 -7.16 -11.36
N PHE A 619 -9.30 -8.31 -11.60
CA PHE A 619 -8.05 -8.39 -12.36
C PHE A 619 -8.21 -8.06 -13.85
N ALA A 620 -9.44 -8.04 -14.37
CA ALA A 620 -9.71 -7.60 -15.73
C ALA A 620 -9.84 -6.07 -15.82
N ALA A 621 -9.82 -5.35 -14.69
CA ALA A 621 -9.82 -3.90 -14.70
C ALA A 621 -8.41 -3.38 -15.00
N PRO A 622 -8.27 -2.34 -15.85
CA PRO A 622 -6.98 -1.71 -16.05
C PRO A 622 -6.52 -1.05 -14.73
N VAL A 623 -5.32 -1.38 -14.26
CA VAL A 623 -4.71 -0.81 -13.05
C VAL A 623 -3.72 0.28 -13.44
N GLY A 624 -4.03 1.55 -13.13
CA GLY A 624 -3.12 2.68 -13.36
C GLY A 624 -2.89 3.07 -14.84
N ASP A 625 -2.48 4.33 -15.03
CA ASP A 625 -2.16 5.08 -16.26
C ASP A 625 -2.44 4.41 -17.61
N SER A 626 -3.66 4.61 -18.11
CA SER A 626 -4.02 4.33 -19.51
C SER A 626 -3.39 5.36 -20.47
N GLY A 627 -2.07 5.52 -20.42
CA GLY A 627 -1.26 6.12 -21.49
C GLY A 627 -0.91 5.12 -22.59
N VAL A 628 -1.06 3.82 -22.31
CA VAL A 628 -1.01 2.77 -23.33
C VAL A 628 -2.44 2.44 -23.71
N THR A 629 -2.77 2.61 -24.99
CA THR A 629 -4.03 2.20 -25.60
C THR A 629 -4.32 0.74 -25.23
N ALA A 630 -5.16 0.51 -24.22
CA ALA A 630 -5.89 -0.73 -24.15
C ALA A 630 -6.71 -0.79 -25.44
N GLY A 631 -6.40 -1.76 -26.31
CA GLY A 631 -7.24 -2.03 -27.47
C GLY A 631 -8.70 -2.16 -27.04
N PRO A 632 -9.66 -1.85 -27.92
CA PRO A 632 -11.07 -1.89 -27.57
C PRO A 632 -11.41 -3.22 -26.90
N MET A 633 -11.98 -3.14 -25.69
CA MET A 633 -12.50 -4.30 -24.97
C MET A 633 -13.42 -5.10 -25.89
N PRO A 634 -13.28 -6.44 -25.98
CA PRO A 634 -14.16 -7.24 -26.81
C PRO A 634 -15.61 -7.05 -26.36
N ASP A 635 -16.49 -6.79 -27.32
CA ASP A 635 -17.92 -6.76 -27.12
C ASP A 635 -18.40 -8.15 -26.67
N PRO A 636 -18.95 -8.31 -25.45
CA PRO A 636 -19.46 -9.60 -24.97
C PRO A 636 -20.69 -10.10 -25.77
N GLY A 637 -21.16 -9.33 -26.75
CA GLY A 637 -22.27 -9.67 -27.65
C GLY A 637 -21.90 -10.44 -28.93
N LYS A 638 -20.63 -10.72 -29.22
CA LYS A 638 -20.24 -11.51 -30.41
C LYS A 638 -19.54 -12.80 -30.05
N GLY A 639 -20.34 -13.87 -29.93
CA GLY A 639 -19.84 -15.23 -29.90
C GLY A 639 -19.15 -15.61 -31.22
N ARG A 640 -18.01 -16.28 -31.09
CA ARG A 640 -17.55 -17.32 -32.01
C ARG A 640 -17.23 -18.56 -31.19
#